data_AF-A0A9E3TQC6-F1
#
_entry.id   AF-A0A9E3TQC6-F1
#
_cell.length_a   1.000
_cell.length_b   1.000
_cell.length_c   1.000
_cell.angle_alpha   90.00
_cell.angle_beta   90.00
_cell.angle_gamma   90.00
#
_symmetry.space_group_name_H-M   'P 1'
#
loop_
_entity.id
_entity.type
_entity.pdbx_description
1 polymer ?
#
loop_
_entity_poly.entity_id
_entity_poly.type
_entity_poly.pdbx_seq_one_letter_code
_entity_poly.pdbx_strand_id
1 'polypeptide(L)'
;MPTAVTFYILVNAIAVAPGAATDASFVAGYERFFNEDGAQQGSGGELLISELSCTACHTTHDTLLQPKRGPQLDSVGLRVQREWLLQYLASPQTVKPGTTMPNMLHGMPQNEIDRVAHALTAYLMSQRKPLPELVSSAGNPIAFEFWRKGNVDRGKVLYHQVGCVACHAPDSEYETDKNYNSDLESLLAQLEPDEIRELGLEHAAAPVPSVPHGNLPTKYTQRSLTFFLLDPNSTRPSGRMPSLKLKPEEAADIAAYLLRGQAASPSVEVSENSRLAEEGRRLFAELRCVNCHDIGDSEPVVFAKPLSNLDSDASRSCIGTQHAGLPAYSLTANQLKSVQSKLRLASASDTVVQTASENVYLRMLQLNCYACHERDKRGGVGPNRRDYFATVGHVDLGDEGRLPPPLDGIGEKLTASWFKRVFEGTGDIRPHLFVRMPVFEKSSVASLPTSFTEADAESHSAERNFRSFDKSGSMKTLADAGRSLLDLGCVQCHPLRGEYLPGVVGVDLEGITNRVNQKWFHDFLLNPAALKSRTRMPTFFPNRRSNVPSILDGDVERQIAAIWTYLSDINRQPLPQKIQSSKVHNFELVPEERPILLRTFMQGAGTHAIAVGFPEKVHFAFDAESVRLAQAWRGRFVDAHGTWFDRFTPPAKPLGDDVIAFPGGASFALLSSPDSNWLAESNATSDYRFRGYRIDEAGVPTFLYEFDRFRIEDRVTPTADKQLIRRLQIREIATSQDKRRLWFRAHMGNELRPLTRSSYSSESGLTATLSEDVAQGGMILRSSEGVSAWLVPVDAGSATTIEVNYRW
;
A
#
# COMPACT_ATOMS: atom_id res chain seq x y z
N MET A 1 -15.22 -52.31 18.95
CA MET A 1 -13.87 -52.05 18.39
C MET A 1 -13.93 -52.41 16.92
N PRO A 2 -13.83 -51.41 16.04
CA PRO A 2 -12.57 -51.16 15.36
C PRO A 2 -12.14 -49.69 15.38
N THR A 3 -10.84 -49.55 15.15
CA THR A 3 -9.94 -48.39 15.20
C THR A 3 -10.22 -47.35 14.12
N ALA A 4 -10.32 -46.08 14.53
CA ALA A 4 -10.31 -44.93 13.64
C ALA A 4 -8.88 -44.66 13.15
N VAL A 5 -8.70 -44.66 11.83
CA VAL A 5 -7.46 -44.27 11.16
C VAL A 5 -7.49 -42.75 10.98
N THR A 6 -6.67 -42.05 11.76
CA THR A 6 -6.44 -40.61 11.60
C THR A 6 -5.48 -40.40 10.43
N PHE A 7 -5.96 -39.86 9.32
CA PHE A 7 -5.12 -39.35 8.24
C PHE A 7 -4.45 -38.06 8.70
N TYR A 8 -3.15 -38.11 8.98
CA TYR A 8 -2.31 -36.93 9.03
C TYR A 8 -2.11 -36.43 7.59
N ILE A 9 -2.74 -35.31 7.25
CA ILE A 9 -2.38 -34.54 6.06
C ILE A 9 -1.03 -33.88 6.38
N LEU A 10 0.05 -34.47 5.87
CA LEU A 10 1.35 -33.81 5.75
C LEU A 10 1.20 -32.71 4.69
N VAL A 11 0.89 -31.50 5.13
CA VAL A 11 1.16 -30.29 4.34
C VAL A 11 2.68 -30.18 4.30
N ASN A 12 3.29 -30.61 3.20
CA ASN A 12 4.66 -30.25 2.87
C ASN A 12 4.69 -28.74 2.61
N ALA A 13 4.79 -27.96 3.67
CA ALA A 13 5.30 -26.60 3.58
C ALA A 13 6.74 -26.72 3.09
N ILE A 14 6.94 -26.53 1.78
CA ILE A 14 8.25 -26.15 1.26
C ILE A 14 8.50 -24.76 1.84
N ALA A 15 9.11 -24.74 3.03
CA ALA A 15 9.74 -23.55 3.55
C ALA A 15 10.86 -23.20 2.56
N VAL A 16 10.55 -22.31 1.62
CA VAL A 16 11.57 -21.60 0.87
C VAL A 16 12.29 -20.77 1.92
N ALA A 17 13.43 -21.29 2.39
CA ALA A 17 14.34 -20.56 3.25
C ALA A 17 14.61 -19.18 2.62
N PRO A 18 14.73 -18.11 3.42
CA PRO A 18 15.15 -16.82 2.90
C PRO A 18 16.44 -17.06 2.12
N GLY A 19 16.41 -16.74 0.82
CA GLY A 19 17.45 -17.14 -0.13
C GLY A 19 18.83 -16.96 0.47
N ALA A 20 19.57 -18.07 0.59
CA ALA A 20 20.95 -18.05 1.03
C ALA A 20 21.67 -16.97 0.23
N ALA A 21 22.32 -16.03 0.92
CA ALA A 21 23.06 -14.96 0.30
C ALA A 21 24.03 -15.58 -0.71
N THR A 22 23.78 -15.34 -2.00
CA THR A 22 24.73 -15.74 -3.03
C THR A 22 25.91 -14.78 -2.91
N ASP A 23 27.13 -15.33 -2.86
CA ASP A 23 28.37 -14.53 -2.86
C ASP A 23 28.59 -13.81 -4.22
N ALA A 24 27.70 -14.00 -5.19
CA ALA A 24 27.73 -13.42 -6.53
C ALA A 24 26.99 -12.08 -6.61
N SER A 25 27.39 -11.24 -7.57
CA SER A 25 26.78 -9.93 -7.83
C SER A 25 25.29 -10.09 -8.19
N PHE A 26 24.42 -9.34 -7.52
CA PHE A 26 22.97 -9.44 -7.73
C PHE A 26 22.49 -8.38 -8.72
N VAL A 27 21.93 -8.81 -9.84
CA VAL A 27 21.27 -7.94 -10.83
C VAL A 27 19.82 -8.40 -10.98
N ALA A 28 18.86 -7.64 -10.45
CA ALA A 28 17.46 -8.07 -10.28
C ALA A 28 16.81 -8.63 -11.56
N GLY A 29 16.97 -7.94 -12.70
CA GLY A 29 16.47 -8.43 -13.98
C GLY A 29 17.17 -9.70 -14.48
N TYR A 30 18.45 -9.88 -14.13
CA TYR A 30 19.19 -11.11 -14.46
C TYR A 30 18.68 -12.29 -13.64
N GLU A 31 18.66 -12.13 -12.32
CA GLU A 31 18.23 -13.17 -11.38
C GLU A 31 16.80 -13.64 -11.65
N ARG A 32 15.95 -12.75 -12.14
CA ARG A 32 14.56 -13.06 -12.44
C ARG A 32 14.34 -13.84 -13.73
N PHE A 33 15.14 -13.58 -14.78
CA PHE A 33 14.80 -14.05 -16.13
C PHE A 33 15.88 -14.88 -16.81
N PHE A 34 17.11 -14.92 -16.28
CA PHE A 34 18.26 -15.51 -16.99
C PHE A 34 19.09 -16.46 -16.12
N ASN A 35 18.70 -16.70 -14.87
CA ASN A 35 19.48 -17.55 -13.96
C ASN A 35 19.34 -19.06 -14.25
N GLU A 36 18.33 -19.46 -15.02
CA GLU A 36 18.05 -20.86 -15.37
C GLU A 36 18.85 -21.35 -16.59
N ASP A 37 19.20 -22.63 -16.58
CA ASP A 37 19.93 -23.27 -17.67
C ASP A 37 19.09 -23.31 -18.96
N GLY A 38 19.65 -22.80 -20.06
CA GLY A 38 18.97 -22.74 -21.37
C GLY A 38 18.23 -21.42 -21.66
N ALA A 39 18.19 -20.48 -20.71
CA ALA A 39 17.68 -19.13 -20.96
C ALA A 39 18.46 -18.42 -22.08
N GLN A 40 17.84 -17.49 -22.82
CA GLN A 40 18.50 -16.74 -23.89
C GLN A 40 19.65 -15.88 -23.33
N GLN A 41 20.87 -16.41 -23.44
CA GLN A 41 22.07 -15.84 -22.82
C GLN A 41 22.45 -14.45 -23.36
N GLY A 42 22.03 -14.09 -24.58
CA GLY A 42 22.39 -12.84 -25.26
C GLY A 42 21.94 -11.58 -24.53
N SER A 43 20.64 -11.41 -24.29
CA SER A 43 20.09 -10.24 -23.57
C SER A 43 20.51 -10.20 -22.09
N GLY A 44 20.70 -11.37 -21.47
CA GLY A 44 21.26 -11.46 -20.11
C GLY A 44 22.67 -10.89 -20.03
N GLY A 45 23.51 -11.14 -21.05
CA GLY A 45 24.86 -10.57 -21.14
C GLY A 45 24.88 -9.05 -21.31
N GLU A 46 23.98 -8.49 -22.11
CA GLU A 46 23.81 -7.04 -22.28
C GLU A 46 23.44 -6.36 -20.95
N LEU A 47 22.49 -6.95 -20.24
CA LEU A 47 22.07 -6.47 -18.93
C LEU A 47 23.24 -6.50 -17.94
N LEU A 48 24.00 -7.59 -17.86
CA LEU A 48 25.15 -7.69 -16.97
C LEU A 48 26.27 -6.70 -17.33
N ILE A 49 26.62 -6.55 -18.62
CA ILE A 49 27.65 -5.61 -19.08
C ILE A 49 27.30 -4.17 -18.66
N SER A 50 26.03 -3.77 -18.76
CA SER A 50 25.57 -2.44 -18.35
C SER A 50 25.47 -2.28 -16.82
N GLU A 51 24.89 -3.25 -16.12
CA GLU A 51 24.60 -3.17 -14.68
C GLU A 51 25.83 -3.43 -13.78
N LEU A 52 26.83 -4.14 -14.28
CA LEU A 52 28.16 -4.29 -13.65
C LEU A 52 29.14 -3.21 -14.12
N SER A 53 28.70 -2.29 -14.98
CA SER A 53 29.46 -1.12 -15.43
C SER A 53 30.76 -1.46 -16.15
N CYS A 54 30.80 -2.57 -16.89
CA CYS A 54 31.96 -2.92 -17.72
C CYS A 54 32.33 -1.79 -18.70
N THR A 55 31.30 -1.09 -19.22
CA THR A 55 31.44 0.01 -20.17
C THR A 55 31.93 1.33 -19.56
N ALA A 56 32.12 1.38 -18.23
CA ALA A 56 32.83 2.47 -17.57
C ALA A 56 34.32 2.50 -17.92
N CYS A 57 34.89 1.32 -18.21
CA CYS A 57 36.28 1.15 -18.63
C CYS A 57 36.38 0.78 -20.11
N HIS A 58 35.44 0.01 -20.63
CA HIS A 58 35.47 -0.53 -21.99
C HIS A 58 34.51 0.25 -22.89
N THR A 59 35.03 1.14 -23.73
CA THR A 59 34.19 1.97 -24.60
C THR A 59 33.35 1.12 -25.56
N THR A 60 32.15 1.60 -25.87
CA THR A 60 31.21 0.98 -26.81
C THR A 60 30.43 2.07 -27.55
N HIS A 61 30.00 1.77 -28.79
CA HIS A 61 29.08 2.60 -29.55
C HIS A 61 27.61 2.28 -29.28
N ASP A 62 27.35 1.18 -28.56
CA ASP A 62 26.01 0.75 -28.16
C ASP A 62 25.46 1.66 -27.06
N THR A 63 24.44 2.46 -27.41
CA THR A 63 23.81 3.44 -26.51
C THR A 63 22.97 2.79 -25.41
N LEU A 64 22.69 1.49 -25.47
CA LEU A 64 21.93 0.78 -24.43
C LEU A 64 22.82 0.18 -23.34
N LEU A 65 24.11 0.06 -23.61
CA LEU A 65 25.11 -0.44 -22.68
C LEU A 65 25.74 0.70 -21.84
N GLN A 66 25.02 1.80 -21.61
CA GLN A 66 25.53 2.88 -20.76
C GLN A 66 25.86 2.35 -19.35
N PRO A 67 27.01 2.74 -18.79
CA PRO A 67 27.45 2.21 -17.51
C PRO A 67 26.55 2.70 -16.37
N LYS A 68 26.20 1.79 -15.46
CA LYS A 68 25.57 2.14 -14.19
C LYS A 68 26.59 2.80 -13.26
N ARG A 69 26.65 4.13 -13.24
CA ARG A 69 27.55 4.85 -12.32
C ARG A 69 27.29 4.45 -10.86
N GLY A 70 28.36 4.40 -10.08
CA GLY A 70 28.31 4.22 -8.63
C GLY A 70 27.67 5.44 -7.93
N PRO A 71 27.43 5.36 -6.61
CA PRO A 71 26.96 6.50 -5.84
C PRO A 71 27.89 7.70 -5.96
N GLN A 72 27.32 8.90 -5.94
CA GLN A 72 28.08 10.14 -5.73
C GLN A 72 28.77 10.07 -4.38
N LEU A 73 30.01 10.55 -4.28
CA LEU A 73 30.84 10.39 -3.07
C LEU A 73 31.19 11.71 -2.37
N ASP A 74 30.82 12.87 -2.91
CA ASP A 74 31.09 14.22 -2.35
C ASP A 74 30.57 14.47 -0.91
N SER A 75 29.64 13.63 -0.46
CA SER A 75 28.96 13.68 0.84
C SER A 75 29.07 12.36 1.63
N VAL A 76 29.91 11.41 1.17
CA VAL A 76 29.92 10.04 1.71
C VAL A 76 30.35 10.00 3.18
N GLY A 77 31.22 10.90 3.61
CA GLY A 77 31.65 11.07 5.00
C GLY A 77 30.55 11.49 5.98
N LEU A 78 29.37 11.88 5.48
CA LEU A 78 28.17 12.15 6.29
C LEU A 78 27.10 11.05 6.15
N ARG A 79 27.24 10.15 5.17
CA ARG A 79 26.19 9.19 4.80
C ARG A 79 26.43 7.78 5.30
N VAL A 80 27.68 7.36 5.44
CA VAL A 80 28.04 6.01 5.89
C VAL A 80 28.97 6.06 7.10
N GLN A 81 28.91 5.03 7.92
CA GLN A 81 29.81 4.87 9.06
C GLN A 81 31.23 4.49 8.59
N ARG A 82 32.25 5.00 9.29
CA ARG A 82 33.67 4.86 8.93
C ARG A 82 34.10 3.39 8.90
N GLU A 83 33.80 2.65 9.96
CA GLU A 83 34.20 1.24 10.11
C GLU A 83 33.58 0.37 9.03
N TRP A 84 32.31 0.61 8.69
CA TRP A 84 31.66 -0.07 7.58
C TRP A 84 32.36 0.24 6.24
N LEU A 85 32.70 1.51 5.99
CA LEU A 85 33.37 1.88 4.74
C LEU A 85 34.75 1.23 4.63
N LEU A 86 35.52 1.21 5.72
CA LEU A 86 36.82 0.55 5.78
C LEU A 86 36.72 -0.94 5.42
N GLN A 87 35.81 -1.66 6.08
CA GLN A 87 35.58 -3.09 5.83
C GLN A 87 35.07 -3.32 4.40
N TYR A 88 34.16 -2.48 3.92
CA TYR A 88 33.55 -2.61 2.60
C TYR A 88 34.58 -2.42 1.49
N LEU A 89 35.52 -1.46 1.62
CA LEU A 89 36.58 -1.25 0.63
C LEU A 89 37.60 -2.40 0.62
N ALA A 90 37.86 -3.01 1.78
CA ALA A 90 38.76 -4.16 1.89
C ALA A 90 38.15 -5.45 1.28
N SER A 91 36.85 -5.69 1.51
CA SER A 91 36.15 -6.84 0.93
C SER A 91 34.65 -6.55 0.69
N PRO A 92 34.28 -6.00 -0.49
CA PRO A 92 32.91 -5.58 -0.77
C PRO A 92 31.86 -6.68 -0.67
N GLN A 93 32.13 -7.86 -1.24
CA GLN A 93 31.16 -8.98 -1.26
C GLN A 93 30.93 -9.57 0.12
N THR A 94 31.96 -9.64 0.98
CA THR A 94 31.80 -10.12 2.36
C THR A 94 30.92 -9.18 3.18
N VAL A 95 31.10 -7.87 3.01
CA VAL A 95 30.37 -6.86 3.80
C VAL A 95 28.96 -6.61 3.26
N LYS A 96 28.79 -6.68 1.94
CA LYS A 96 27.48 -6.59 1.27
C LYS A 96 27.38 -7.66 0.19
N PRO A 97 26.90 -8.87 0.54
CA PRO A 97 26.61 -9.91 -0.44
C PRO A 97 25.66 -9.38 -1.53
N GLY A 98 25.89 -9.80 -2.77
CA GLY A 98 25.13 -9.32 -3.92
C GLY A 98 25.53 -7.94 -4.43
N THR A 99 26.58 -7.29 -3.90
CA THR A 99 27.00 -5.98 -4.39
C THR A 99 27.51 -6.06 -5.84
N THR A 100 27.18 -5.07 -6.67
CA THR A 100 27.75 -4.94 -8.02
C THR A 100 29.09 -4.21 -8.04
N MET A 101 29.58 -3.73 -6.89
CA MET A 101 30.90 -3.13 -6.78
C MET A 101 31.95 -4.27 -6.77
N PRO A 102 32.89 -4.29 -7.72
CA PRO A 102 33.96 -5.29 -7.73
C PRO A 102 34.93 -5.07 -6.57
N ASN A 103 35.65 -6.12 -6.19
CA ASN A 103 36.79 -5.98 -5.29
C ASN A 103 38.00 -5.44 -6.07
N MET A 104 38.42 -4.22 -5.74
CA MET A 104 39.54 -3.53 -6.39
C MET A 104 40.90 -3.85 -5.75
N LEU A 105 40.90 -4.43 -4.54
CA LEU A 105 42.11 -4.71 -3.75
C LEU A 105 42.46 -6.20 -3.72
N HIS A 106 41.73 -7.02 -4.48
CA HIS A 106 41.92 -8.46 -4.49
C HIS A 106 43.34 -8.84 -4.97
N GLY A 107 43.89 -9.91 -4.41
CA GLY A 107 45.22 -10.41 -4.79
C GLY A 107 46.40 -9.58 -4.26
N MET A 108 46.15 -8.49 -3.52
CA MET A 108 47.18 -7.77 -2.77
C MET A 108 47.50 -8.48 -1.44
N PRO A 109 48.71 -8.32 -0.88
CA PRO A 109 49.02 -8.73 0.49
C PRO A 109 48.11 -8.04 1.52
N GLN A 110 47.71 -8.74 2.59
CA GLN A 110 46.76 -8.20 3.57
C GLN A 110 47.20 -6.86 4.20
N ASN A 111 48.49 -6.70 4.51
CA ASN A 111 49.03 -5.45 5.03
C ASN A 111 48.90 -4.27 4.05
N GLU A 112 48.94 -4.55 2.75
CA GLU A 112 48.72 -3.55 1.70
C GLU A 112 47.23 -3.23 1.55
N ILE A 113 46.35 -4.24 1.57
CA ILE A 113 44.89 -4.05 1.61
C ILE A 113 44.53 -3.15 2.78
N ASP A 114 45.04 -3.43 3.98
CA ASP A 114 44.75 -2.65 5.18
C ASP A 114 45.19 -1.20 4.98
N ARG A 115 46.44 -0.96 4.56
CA ARG A 115 46.94 0.41 4.31
C ARG A 115 46.09 1.16 3.30
N VAL A 116 45.82 0.55 2.14
CA VAL A 116 45.07 1.17 1.04
C VAL A 116 43.63 1.46 1.47
N ALA A 117 42.97 0.51 2.13
CA ALA A 117 41.60 0.69 2.64
C ALA A 117 41.53 1.83 3.69
N HIS A 118 42.52 1.95 4.58
CA HIS A 118 42.59 3.06 5.54
C HIS A 118 42.79 4.41 4.86
N ALA A 119 43.68 4.51 3.87
CA ALA A 119 43.92 5.74 3.11
C ALA A 119 42.66 6.16 2.32
N LEU A 120 42.05 5.24 1.57
CA LEU A 120 40.80 5.48 0.85
C LEU A 120 39.67 5.90 1.79
N THR A 121 39.54 5.23 2.94
CA THR A 121 38.55 5.61 3.96
C THR A 121 38.79 7.01 4.50
N ALA A 122 40.04 7.39 4.76
CA ALA A 122 40.38 8.74 5.22
C ALA A 122 39.96 9.81 4.20
N TYR A 123 40.26 9.59 2.91
CA TYR A 123 39.85 10.48 1.82
C TYR A 123 38.33 10.58 1.66
N LEU A 124 37.62 9.44 1.68
CA LEU A 124 36.17 9.42 1.52
C LEU A 124 35.45 10.02 2.74
N MET A 125 35.97 9.81 3.94
CA MET A 125 35.43 10.43 5.16
C MET A 125 35.65 11.95 5.22
N SER A 126 36.63 12.49 4.48
CA SER A 126 36.79 13.94 4.33
C SER A 126 35.76 14.56 3.38
N GLN A 127 35.03 13.76 2.58
CA GLN A 127 33.99 14.25 1.69
C GLN A 127 32.70 14.52 2.46
N ARG A 128 32.51 15.78 2.83
CA ARG A 128 31.46 16.21 3.77
C ARG A 128 30.56 17.32 3.23
N LYS A 129 30.29 17.31 1.92
CA LYS A 129 29.28 18.20 1.35
C LYS A 129 27.98 18.06 2.15
N PRO A 130 27.39 19.16 2.66
CA PRO A 130 26.21 19.10 3.50
C PRO A 130 25.06 18.33 2.86
N LEU A 131 24.32 17.59 3.69
CA LEU A 131 23.07 16.97 3.25
C LEU A 131 22.03 18.06 2.90
N PRO A 132 21.08 17.79 1.98
CA PRO A 132 20.06 18.76 1.59
C PRO A 132 19.30 19.34 2.80
N GLU A 133 19.09 20.65 2.81
CA GLU A 133 18.18 21.29 3.75
C GLU A 133 16.73 21.12 3.28
N LEU A 134 15.87 20.63 4.15
CA LEU A 134 14.43 20.52 3.87
C LEU A 134 13.73 21.77 4.39
N VAL A 135 13.05 22.49 3.49
CA VAL A 135 12.31 23.70 3.84
C VAL A 135 10.92 23.33 4.33
N SER A 136 10.60 23.70 5.57
CA SER A 136 9.25 23.56 6.12
C SER A 136 8.31 24.55 5.43
N SER A 137 7.08 24.11 5.13
CA SER A 137 6.03 24.99 4.56
C SER A 137 4.73 24.85 5.33
N ALA A 138 3.80 25.79 5.15
CA ALA A 138 2.48 25.74 5.80
C ALA A 138 1.69 24.46 5.47
N GLY A 139 1.90 23.88 4.27
CA GLY A 139 1.25 22.64 3.84
C GLY A 139 2.00 21.36 4.19
N ASN A 140 3.24 21.45 4.66
CA ASN A 140 4.06 20.30 5.06
C ASN A 140 5.05 20.74 6.16
N PRO A 141 4.59 20.81 7.42
CA PRO A 141 5.44 21.18 8.54
C PRO A 141 6.49 20.10 8.77
N ILE A 142 7.77 20.49 8.84
CA ILE A 142 8.87 19.56 9.11
C ILE A 142 9.38 19.86 10.52
N ALA A 143 9.25 18.89 11.42
CA ALA A 143 9.77 19.03 12.76
C ALA A 143 11.30 19.15 12.77
N PHE A 144 11.85 19.97 13.68
CA PHE A 144 13.29 19.96 13.94
C PHE A 144 13.76 18.55 14.32
N GLU A 145 14.88 18.13 13.71
CA GLU A 145 15.42 16.77 13.80
C GLU A 145 14.37 15.66 13.58
N PHE A 146 13.43 15.83 12.63
CA PHE A 146 12.38 14.84 12.34
C PHE A 146 12.91 13.40 12.19
N TRP A 147 14.14 13.23 11.67
CA TRP A 147 14.78 11.92 11.52
C TRP A 147 14.92 11.15 12.85
N ARG A 148 15.03 11.84 14.00
CA ARG A 148 15.09 11.21 15.33
C ARG A 148 13.73 10.73 15.84
N LYS A 149 12.63 11.14 15.19
CA LYS A 149 11.25 10.90 15.64
C LYS A 149 10.57 9.72 14.93
N GLY A 150 11.34 8.90 14.22
CA GLY A 150 10.81 7.73 13.53
C GLY A 150 10.19 6.72 14.49
N ASN A 151 9.01 6.21 14.14
CA ASN A 151 8.29 5.18 14.87
C ASN A 151 8.48 3.82 14.17
N VAL A 152 8.95 2.82 14.92
CA VAL A 152 9.28 1.48 14.39
C VAL A 152 8.05 0.74 13.88
N ASP A 153 6.92 0.80 14.59
CA ASP A 153 5.70 0.07 14.21
C ASP A 153 5.07 0.65 12.94
N ARG A 154 4.99 1.98 12.85
CA ARG A 154 4.60 2.68 11.62
C ARG A 154 5.56 2.39 10.48
N GLY A 155 6.86 2.34 10.77
CA GLY A 155 7.89 2.00 9.79
C GLY A 155 7.74 0.59 9.25
N LYS A 156 7.40 -0.38 10.12
CA LYS A 156 7.08 -1.76 9.74
C LYS A 156 5.91 -1.78 8.76
N VAL A 157 4.78 -1.13 9.08
CA VAL A 157 3.61 -1.08 8.18
C VAL A 157 3.95 -0.39 6.84
N LEU A 158 4.60 0.78 6.89
CA LEU A 158 4.94 1.55 5.69
C LEU A 158 5.86 0.76 4.75
N TYR A 159 6.92 0.13 5.26
CA TYR A 159 7.84 -0.68 4.45
C TYR A 159 7.10 -1.76 3.64
N HIS A 160 6.08 -2.37 4.23
CA HIS A 160 5.31 -3.44 3.60
C HIS A 160 4.20 -2.94 2.65
N GLN A 161 3.78 -1.67 2.74
CA GLN A 161 2.63 -1.17 1.96
C GLN A 161 3.01 -0.18 0.85
N VAL A 162 4.03 0.66 1.03
CA VAL A 162 4.33 1.75 0.08
C VAL A 162 5.08 1.30 -1.18
N GLY A 163 5.55 0.05 -1.20
CA GLY A 163 6.19 -0.59 -2.36
C GLY A 163 7.63 -1.06 -2.15
N CYS A 164 8.21 -0.97 -0.94
CA CYS A 164 9.59 -1.45 -0.71
C CYS A 164 9.71 -2.95 -0.99
N VAL A 165 8.70 -3.73 -0.58
CA VAL A 165 8.63 -5.18 -0.78
C VAL A 165 8.42 -5.62 -2.22
N ALA A 166 8.15 -4.68 -3.14
CA ALA A 166 8.15 -4.98 -4.57
C ALA A 166 9.54 -5.40 -5.06
N CYS A 167 10.61 -4.92 -4.41
CA CYS A 167 12.00 -5.23 -4.76
C CYS A 167 12.77 -5.91 -3.62
N HIS A 168 12.51 -5.55 -2.37
CA HIS A 168 13.16 -6.09 -1.19
C HIS A 168 12.33 -7.22 -0.56
N ALA A 169 12.97 -8.05 0.27
CA ALA A 169 12.25 -9.11 0.97
C ALA A 169 11.29 -8.49 2.01
N PRO A 170 10.05 -9.00 2.13
CA PRO A 170 9.23 -8.69 3.30
C PRO A 170 9.86 -9.26 4.57
N ASP A 171 9.47 -8.71 5.71
CA ASP A 171 9.77 -9.30 7.01
C ASP A 171 8.98 -10.60 7.16
N SER A 172 9.65 -11.68 7.58
CA SER A 172 9.02 -12.97 7.79
C SER A 172 7.96 -12.96 8.89
N GLU A 173 8.01 -11.98 9.79
CA GLU A 173 7.05 -11.80 10.89
C GLU A 173 5.99 -10.73 10.59
N TYR A 174 5.86 -10.30 9.34
CA TYR A 174 4.78 -9.40 8.93
C TYR A 174 3.60 -10.21 8.39
N GLU A 175 2.45 -10.08 9.04
CA GLU A 175 1.19 -10.63 8.55
C GLU A 175 0.39 -9.52 7.84
N THR A 176 -0.18 -9.83 6.68
CA THR A 176 -1.05 -8.90 5.95
C THR A 176 -2.47 -8.99 6.51
N ASP A 177 -3.13 -7.84 6.71
CA ASP A 177 -4.49 -7.77 7.26
C ASP A 177 -5.55 -8.46 6.39
N LYS A 178 -5.24 -8.68 5.11
CA LYS A 178 -6.09 -9.34 4.13
C LYS A 178 -5.29 -10.41 3.40
N ASN A 179 -5.87 -11.60 3.30
CA ASN A 179 -5.42 -12.61 2.35
C ASN A 179 -6.26 -12.44 1.08
N TYR A 180 -5.65 -11.87 0.05
CA TYR A 180 -6.31 -11.62 -1.22
C TYR A 180 -6.22 -12.89 -2.08
N ASN A 181 -6.82 -14.00 -1.62
CA ASN A 181 -6.86 -15.28 -2.34
C ASN A 181 -7.39 -15.08 -3.77
N SER A 182 -6.49 -14.86 -4.74
CA SER A 182 -6.90 -14.66 -6.11
C SER A 182 -7.30 -16.01 -6.73
N ASP A 183 -8.23 -15.99 -7.69
CA ASP A 183 -8.59 -17.20 -8.45
C ASP A 183 -7.36 -17.82 -9.13
N LEU A 184 -6.40 -16.97 -9.54
CA LEU A 184 -5.14 -17.41 -10.15
C LEU A 184 -4.24 -18.12 -9.14
N GLU A 185 -4.11 -17.63 -7.91
CA GLU A 185 -3.33 -18.33 -6.86
C GLU A 185 -3.99 -19.63 -6.44
N SER A 186 -5.31 -19.61 -6.31
CA SER A 186 -6.08 -20.82 -6.00
C SER A 186 -5.88 -21.88 -7.08
N LEU A 187 -5.80 -21.47 -8.35
CA LEU A 187 -5.49 -22.35 -9.48
C LEU A 187 -4.03 -22.81 -9.43
N LEU A 188 -3.07 -21.89 -9.30
CA LEU A 188 -1.64 -22.21 -9.27
C LEU A 188 -1.28 -23.18 -8.13
N ALA A 189 -1.95 -23.06 -6.98
CA ALA A 189 -1.77 -23.97 -5.84
C ALA A 189 -2.29 -25.40 -6.09
N GLN A 190 -3.11 -25.60 -7.14
CA GLN A 190 -3.66 -26.89 -7.52
C GLN A 190 -2.94 -27.53 -8.71
N LEU A 191 -2.04 -26.81 -9.38
CA LEU A 191 -1.35 -27.27 -10.59
C LEU A 191 0.04 -27.81 -10.25
N GLU A 192 0.40 -28.93 -10.87
CA GLU A 192 1.77 -29.46 -10.84
C GLU A 192 2.69 -28.64 -11.78
N PRO A 193 4.03 -28.64 -11.58
CA PRO A 193 4.96 -27.84 -12.38
C PRO A 193 4.86 -28.05 -13.90
N ASP A 194 4.62 -29.28 -14.34
CA ASP A 194 4.47 -29.60 -15.77
C ASP A 194 3.14 -29.06 -16.33
N GLU A 195 2.06 -29.02 -15.53
CA GLU A 195 0.78 -28.42 -15.92
C GLU A 195 0.89 -26.88 -15.98
N ILE A 196 1.62 -26.27 -15.04
CA ILE A 196 1.94 -24.84 -15.08
C ILE A 196 2.67 -24.50 -16.38
N ARG A 197 3.62 -25.34 -16.81
CA ARG A 197 4.33 -25.20 -18.08
C ARG A 197 3.41 -25.37 -19.29
N GLU A 198 2.59 -26.42 -19.31
CA GLU A 198 1.65 -26.69 -20.41
C GLU A 198 0.64 -25.55 -20.59
N LEU A 199 0.19 -24.95 -19.49
CA LEU A 199 -0.72 -23.81 -19.47
C LEU A 199 -0.02 -22.45 -19.70
N GLY A 200 1.31 -22.42 -19.78
CA GLY A 200 2.09 -21.20 -19.94
C GLY A 200 2.01 -20.24 -18.76
N LEU A 201 1.82 -20.77 -17.54
CA LEU A 201 1.66 -20.01 -16.29
C LEU A 201 2.95 -19.91 -15.47
N GLU A 202 4.07 -20.42 -15.98
CA GLU A 202 5.38 -20.44 -15.30
C GLU A 202 5.76 -19.06 -14.76
N HIS A 203 5.53 -18.05 -15.59
CA HIS A 203 5.83 -16.68 -15.23
C HIS A 203 5.00 -16.14 -14.05
N ALA A 204 3.72 -16.52 -13.96
CA ALA A 204 2.84 -16.14 -12.87
C ALA A 204 3.14 -16.91 -11.56
N ALA A 205 3.73 -18.10 -11.67
CA ALA A 205 4.15 -18.95 -10.56
C ALA A 205 5.56 -18.64 -10.04
N ALA A 206 6.42 -18.05 -10.87
CA ALA A 206 7.83 -17.85 -10.54
C ALA A 206 8.02 -16.91 -9.34
N PRO A 207 8.79 -17.32 -8.30
CA PRO A 207 9.14 -16.45 -7.20
C PRO A 207 10.01 -15.30 -7.69
N VAL A 208 9.91 -14.14 -7.02
CA VAL A 208 10.70 -12.96 -7.38
C VAL A 208 11.88 -12.83 -6.42
N PRO A 209 13.14 -12.89 -6.90
CA PRO A 209 14.32 -12.66 -6.08
C PRO A 209 14.29 -11.28 -5.40
N SER A 210 14.86 -11.19 -4.21
CA SER A 210 14.88 -9.96 -3.41
C SER A 210 16.23 -9.26 -3.48
N VAL A 211 16.22 -7.94 -3.68
CA VAL A 211 17.43 -7.13 -3.57
C VAL A 211 17.90 -7.15 -2.10
N PRO A 212 19.13 -7.60 -1.81
CA PRO A 212 19.59 -7.74 -0.43
C PRO A 212 19.91 -6.38 0.20
N HIS A 213 19.45 -6.17 1.44
CA HIS A 213 19.79 -4.98 2.23
C HIS A 213 21.26 -4.99 2.68
N GLY A 214 21.79 -6.16 3.08
CA GLY A 214 23.00 -6.26 3.89
C GLY A 214 22.74 -5.82 5.34
N ASN A 215 23.78 -5.68 6.16
CA ASN A 215 23.64 -5.16 7.53
C ASN A 215 23.52 -3.63 7.52
N LEU A 216 22.28 -3.11 7.49
CA LEU A 216 22.04 -1.66 7.46
C LEU A 216 22.48 -0.92 8.75
N PRO A 217 22.26 -1.46 9.96
CA PRO A 217 22.72 -0.85 11.23
C PRO A 217 24.21 -0.53 11.30
N THR A 218 25.08 -1.32 10.64
CA THR A 218 26.53 -1.01 10.63
C THR A 218 26.88 0.05 9.59
N LYS A 219 26.07 0.21 8.56
CA LYS A 219 26.34 1.13 7.44
C LYS A 219 25.81 2.53 7.69
N TYR A 220 24.56 2.65 8.09
CA TYR A 220 23.85 3.92 8.13
C TYR A 220 23.62 4.38 9.57
N THR A 221 23.48 5.70 9.75
CA THR A 221 22.86 6.28 10.95
C THR A 221 21.37 6.49 10.65
N GLN A 222 20.56 6.69 11.70
CA GLN A 222 19.16 7.09 11.53
C GLN A 222 19.03 8.29 10.58
N ARG A 223 19.82 9.35 10.81
CA ARG A 223 19.83 10.54 9.95
C ARG A 223 20.16 10.17 8.50
N SER A 224 21.27 9.47 8.26
CA SER A 224 21.71 9.23 6.89
C SER A 224 20.83 8.27 6.11
N LEU A 225 20.21 7.27 6.76
CA LEU A 225 19.23 6.41 6.09
C LEU A 225 17.95 7.18 5.77
N THR A 226 17.44 8.00 6.70
CA THR A 226 16.25 8.85 6.44
C THR A 226 16.44 9.75 5.22
N PHE A 227 17.57 10.45 5.12
CA PHE A 227 17.85 11.31 3.97
C PHE A 227 18.04 10.52 2.66
N PHE A 228 18.63 9.34 2.73
CA PHE A 228 18.73 8.45 1.56
C PHE A 228 17.35 7.97 1.08
N LEU A 229 16.44 7.61 2.00
CA LEU A 229 15.09 7.16 1.65
C LEU A 229 14.21 8.28 1.05
N LEU A 230 14.45 9.53 1.46
CA LEU A 230 13.73 10.69 0.91
C LEU A 230 14.05 10.93 -0.57
N ASP A 231 15.34 10.90 -0.92
CA ASP A 231 15.78 11.08 -2.29
C ASP A 231 16.98 10.18 -2.63
N PRO A 232 16.73 8.90 -2.97
CA PRO A 232 17.78 7.98 -3.37
C PRO A 232 18.53 8.45 -4.63
N ASN A 233 17.85 9.16 -5.53
CA ASN A 233 18.38 9.59 -6.82
C ASN A 233 19.46 10.68 -6.65
N SER A 234 19.35 11.54 -5.63
CA SER A 234 20.40 12.50 -5.28
C SER A 234 21.74 11.83 -4.95
N THR A 235 21.68 10.65 -4.32
CA THR A 235 22.89 9.90 -3.91
C THR A 235 23.33 8.91 -4.98
N ARG A 236 22.38 8.36 -5.74
CA ARG A 236 22.59 7.33 -6.77
C ARG A 236 21.78 7.68 -8.02
N PRO A 237 22.25 8.62 -8.86
CA PRO A 237 21.54 8.99 -10.09
C PRO A 237 21.33 7.80 -11.04
N SER A 238 22.34 6.92 -11.14
CA SER A 238 22.23 5.65 -11.89
C SER A 238 21.78 4.47 -11.03
N GLY A 239 21.32 4.71 -9.79
CA GLY A 239 20.78 3.68 -8.92
C GLY A 239 19.49 3.07 -9.48
N ARG A 240 19.21 1.82 -9.11
CA ARG A 240 17.93 1.15 -9.45
C ARG A 240 16.91 1.20 -8.30
N MET A 241 17.27 1.83 -7.19
CA MET A 241 16.32 2.15 -6.12
C MET A 241 15.74 3.54 -6.42
N PRO A 242 14.46 3.64 -6.82
CA PRO A 242 13.83 4.91 -7.13
C PRO A 242 13.32 5.61 -5.86
N SER A 243 12.87 6.86 -6.01
CA SER A 243 12.11 7.52 -4.95
C SER A 243 10.68 6.99 -4.89
N LEU A 244 10.23 6.62 -3.70
CA LEU A 244 8.83 6.23 -3.43
C LEU A 244 7.98 7.42 -2.95
N LYS A 245 8.46 8.66 -3.17
CA LYS A 245 7.76 9.89 -2.77
C LYS A 245 7.41 9.89 -1.27
N LEU A 246 8.36 9.46 -0.44
CA LEU A 246 8.17 9.40 1.00
C LEU A 246 8.16 10.81 1.58
N LYS A 247 7.26 11.05 2.54
CA LYS A 247 7.31 12.25 3.39
C LYS A 247 8.47 12.13 4.40
N PRO A 248 8.96 13.27 4.96
CA PRO A 248 9.99 13.27 6.00
C PRO A 248 9.72 12.28 7.14
N GLU A 249 8.50 12.26 7.66
CA GLU A 249 8.09 11.38 8.75
C GLU A 249 8.09 9.90 8.33
N GLU A 250 7.53 9.58 7.15
CA GLU A 250 7.50 8.21 6.62
C GLU A 250 8.91 7.66 6.42
N ALA A 251 9.82 8.48 5.88
CA ALA A 251 11.23 8.10 5.71
C ALA A 251 11.94 7.91 7.06
N ALA A 252 11.60 8.69 8.07
CA ALA A 252 12.14 8.54 9.43
C ALA A 252 11.63 7.24 10.08
N ASP A 253 10.35 6.93 9.95
CA ASP A 253 9.76 5.68 10.47
C ASP A 253 10.37 4.44 9.82
N ILE A 254 10.43 4.40 8.48
CA ILE A 254 11.02 3.28 7.75
C ILE A 254 12.50 3.13 8.13
N ALA A 255 13.25 4.23 8.26
CA ALA A 255 14.63 4.18 8.72
C ALA A 255 14.73 3.59 10.15
N ALA A 256 13.87 4.01 11.07
CA ALA A 256 13.86 3.50 12.44
C ALA A 256 13.57 2.00 12.48
N TYR A 257 12.64 1.53 11.66
CA TYR A 257 12.31 0.12 11.52
C TYR A 257 13.46 -0.71 10.91
N LEU A 258 14.09 -0.23 9.84
CA LEU A 258 15.21 -0.92 9.19
C LEU A 258 16.50 -0.92 10.04
N LEU A 259 16.63 0.04 10.97
CA LEU A 259 17.75 0.15 11.89
C LEU A 259 17.41 -0.33 13.31
N ARG A 260 16.26 -1.02 13.49
CA ARG A 260 15.88 -1.58 14.79
C ARG A 260 17.01 -2.49 15.31
N GLY A 261 17.35 -2.33 16.59
CA GLY A 261 18.46 -3.06 17.21
C GLY A 261 19.86 -2.47 16.98
N GLN A 262 19.99 -1.31 16.32
CA GLN A 262 21.25 -0.59 16.24
C GLN A 262 21.67 -0.09 17.64
N ALA A 263 22.84 -0.50 18.11
CA ALA A 263 23.47 0.10 19.28
C ALA A 263 23.88 1.55 18.97
N ALA A 264 23.82 2.45 19.96
CA ALA A 264 24.28 3.82 19.78
C ALA A 264 25.75 3.84 19.31
N SER A 265 26.00 4.27 18.07
CA SER A 265 27.37 4.39 17.57
C SER A 265 28.10 5.48 18.37
N PRO A 266 29.28 5.20 18.94
CA PRO A 266 30.09 6.23 19.56
C PRO A 266 30.45 7.29 18.50
N SER A 267 30.38 8.56 18.89
CA SER A 267 30.88 9.66 18.07
C SER A 267 32.40 9.53 17.98
N VAL A 268 32.90 8.94 16.89
CA VAL A 268 34.34 8.95 16.61
C VAL A 268 34.69 10.35 16.13
N GLU A 269 35.49 11.08 16.93
CA GLU A 269 36.15 12.28 16.46
C GLU A 269 37.00 11.93 15.24
N VAL A 270 36.64 12.50 14.09
CA VAL A 270 37.43 12.33 12.87
C VAL A 270 38.70 13.14 13.05
N SER A 271 39.75 12.48 13.56
CA SER A 271 41.11 12.98 13.45
C SER A 271 41.44 13.07 11.95
N GLU A 272 41.40 14.28 11.40
CA GLU A 272 41.81 14.58 10.03
C GLU A 272 43.31 14.35 9.86
N ASN A 273 43.72 13.11 9.61
CA ASN A 273 45.06 12.85 9.12
C ASN A 273 45.11 13.25 7.64
N SER A 274 45.39 14.53 7.38
CA SER A 274 45.46 15.13 6.05
C SER A 274 46.40 14.37 5.10
N ARG A 275 47.47 13.75 5.62
CA ARG A 275 48.40 12.93 4.83
C ARG A 275 47.76 11.64 4.31
N LEU A 276 47.00 10.94 5.15
CA LEU A 276 46.29 9.72 4.74
C LEU A 276 45.17 10.04 3.73
N ALA A 277 44.49 11.19 3.89
CA ALA A 277 43.47 11.63 2.95
C ALA A 277 44.07 11.96 1.57
N GLU A 278 45.25 12.60 1.51
CA GLU A 278 45.93 12.87 0.23
C GLU A 278 46.41 11.58 -0.44
N GLU A 279 46.96 10.64 0.34
CA GLU A 279 47.31 9.30 -0.16
C GLU A 279 46.08 8.58 -0.71
N GLY A 280 44.96 8.63 0.00
CA GLY A 280 43.68 8.07 -0.44
C GLY A 280 43.17 8.72 -1.72
N ARG A 281 43.31 10.04 -1.89
CA ARG A 281 42.95 10.75 -3.13
C ARG A 281 43.74 10.21 -4.32
N ARG A 282 45.06 10.03 -4.16
CA ARG A 282 45.91 9.46 -5.22
C ARG A 282 45.52 8.02 -5.54
N LEU A 283 45.37 7.17 -4.52
CA LEU A 283 44.98 5.77 -4.69
C LEU A 283 43.60 5.62 -5.36
N PHE A 284 42.67 6.53 -5.07
CA PHE A 284 41.34 6.54 -5.70
C PHE A 284 41.41 6.70 -7.23
N ALA A 285 42.35 7.51 -7.72
CA ALA A 285 42.61 7.67 -9.15
C ALA A 285 43.40 6.48 -9.73
N GLU A 286 44.45 6.02 -9.04
CA GLU A 286 45.30 4.89 -9.48
C GLU A 286 44.49 3.59 -9.61
N LEU A 287 43.57 3.34 -8.66
CA LEU A 287 42.64 2.21 -8.68
C LEU A 287 41.43 2.43 -9.61
N ARG A 288 41.39 3.56 -10.34
CA ARG A 288 40.33 3.90 -11.31
C ARG A 288 38.92 3.96 -10.71
N CYS A 289 38.79 4.32 -9.44
CA CYS A 289 37.48 4.49 -8.81
C CYS A 289 36.65 5.59 -9.50
N VAL A 290 37.31 6.60 -10.09
CA VAL A 290 36.71 7.69 -10.90
C VAL A 290 35.95 7.20 -12.14
N ASN A 291 36.27 6.00 -12.65
CA ASN A 291 35.59 5.43 -13.80
C ASN A 291 34.15 5.06 -13.47
N CYS A 292 33.83 4.79 -12.19
CA CYS A 292 32.47 4.44 -11.77
C CYS A 292 31.86 5.50 -10.85
N HIS A 293 32.65 6.18 -10.03
CA HIS A 293 32.15 7.09 -9.00
C HIS A 293 32.46 8.56 -9.31
N ASP A 294 31.47 9.41 -9.07
CA ASP A 294 31.63 10.87 -9.13
C ASP A 294 32.01 11.42 -7.77
N ILE A 295 33.05 12.27 -7.73
CA ILE A 295 33.57 12.90 -6.51
C ILE A 295 34.15 14.28 -6.84
N GLY A 296 33.28 15.31 -6.88
CA GLY A 296 33.71 16.71 -7.07
C GLY A 296 34.73 16.90 -8.21
N ASP A 297 35.87 17.52 -7.88
CA ASP A 297 37.02 17.70 -8.78
C ASP A 297 37.79 16.38 -8.97
N SER A 298 37.17 15.41 -9.63
CA SER A 298 37.78 14.12 -9.95
C SER A 298 38.69 14.20 -11.17
N GLU A 299 39.81 13.46 -11.14
CA GLU A 299 40.67 13.24 -12.31
C GLU A 299 39.87 12.62 -13.49
N PRO A 300 40.31 12.83 -14.74
CA PRO A 300 39.65 12.25 -15.91
C PRO A 300 39.56 10.71 -15.86
N VAL A 301 38.47 10.19 -16.43
CA VAL A 301 38.26 8.74 -16.60
C VAL A 301 39.36 8.15 -17.49
N VAL A 302 39.89 6.99 -17.11
CA VAL A 302 40.91 6.28 -17.89
C VAL A 302 40.30 5.04 -18.54
N PHE A 303 40.17 5.05 -19.86
CA PHE A 303 39.60 3.93 -20.61
C PHE A 303 40.61 2.79 -20.82
N ALA A 304 40.09 1.57 -20.85
CA ALA A 304 40.81 0.36 -21.23
C ALA A 304 40.55 0.03 -22.72
N LYS A 305 40.83 -1.21 -23.12
CA LYS A 305 40.55 -1.71 -24.48
C LYS A 305 39.03 -1.60 -24.78
N PRO A 306 38.60 -1.19 -25.99
CA PRO A 306 37.17 -1.17 -26.34
C PRO A 306 36.48 -2.53 -26.15
N LEU A 307 35.17 -2.51 -25.87
CA LEU A 307 34.39 -3.72 -25.56
C LEU A 307 34.43 -4.76 -26.70
N SER A 308 34.32 -4.30 -27.96
CA SER A 308 34.38 -5.16 -29.15
C SER A 308 35.71 -5.86 -29.35
N ASN A 309 36.79 -5.34 -28.74
CA ASN A 309 38.12 -5.91 -28.85
C ASN A 309 38.49 -6.81 -27.67
N LEU A 310 37.59 -7.08 -26.72
CA LEU A 310 37.89 -7.95 -25.59
C LEU A 310 37.93 -9.42 -26.01
N ASP A 311 38.90 -10.14 -25.47
CA ASP A 311 38.99 -11.59 -25.60
C ASP A 311 38.22 -12.23 -24.43
N SER A 312 37.09 -12.89 -24.74
CA SER A 312 36.23 -13.54 -23.75
C SER A 312 36.88 -14.75 -23.07
N ASP A 313 37.93 -15.29 -23.67
CA ASP A 313 38.60 -16.52 -23.26
C ASP A 313 40.06 -16.25 -22.80
N ALA A 314 40.37 -14.98 -22.55
CA ALA A 314 41.68 -14.55 -22.06
C ALA A 314 42.06 -15.28 -20.77
N SER A 315 43.31 -15.75 -20.70
CA SER A 315 43.86 -16.46 -19.53
C SER A 315 43.93 -15.60 -18.26
N ARG A 316 43.83 -14.28 -18.38
CA ARG A 316 43.67 -13.32 -17.28
C ARG A 316 42.48 -12.40 -17.59
N SER A 317 41.51 -12.31 -16.68
CA SER A 317 40.29 -11.51 -16.91
C SER A 317 39.67 -11.00 -15.62
N CYS A 318 38.79 -10.00 -15.71
CA CYS A 318 38.05 -9.45 -14.56
C CYS A 318 36.90 -10.34 -14.07
N ILE A 319 36.50 -11.33 -14.88
CA ILE A 319 35.25 -12.10 -14.72
C ILE A 319 35.45 -13.61 -14.53
N GLY A 320 36.57 -14.17 -15.00
CA GLY A 320 36.87 -15.61 -14.87
C GLY A 320 38.12 -15.83 -14.01
N THR A 321 39.30 -15.74 -14.63
CA THR A 321 40.62 -15.87 -13.98
C THR A 321 41.12 -14.51 -13.49
N GLN A 322 40.56 -14.07 -12.36
CA GLN A 322 40.86 -12.78 -11.74
C GLN A 322 42.36 -12.63 -11.40
N HIS A 323 42.91 -11.44 -11.69
CA HIS A 323 44.32 -11.13 -11.50
C HIS A 323 44.49 -9.81 -10.73
N ALA A 324 45.45 -9.77 -9.81
CA ALA A 324 45.75 -8.58 -9.02
C ALA A 324 45.93 -7.33 -9.91
N GLY A 325 45.36 -6.21 -9.47
CA GLY A 325 45.33 -4.94 -10.21
C GLY A 325 44.17 -4.80 -11.22
N LEU A 326 43.37 -5.84 -11.42
CA LEU A 326 42.10 -5.78 -12.14
C LEU A 326 40.91 -5.82 -11.16
N PRO A 327 39.74 -5.26 -11.53
CA PRO A 327 38.52 -5.45 -10.74
C PRO A 327 38.14 -6.93 -10.68
N ALA A 328 37.86 -7.44 -9.48
CA ALA A 328 37.31 -8.78 -9.28
C ALA A 328 35.78 -8.75 -9.10
N TYR A 329 35.05 -9.22 -10.12
CA TYR A 329 33.60 -9.42 -10.05
C TYR A 329 33.27 -10.84 -9.60
N SER A 330 32.47 -10.97 -8.54
CA SER A 330 31.93 -12.27 -8.15
C SER A 330 30.73 -12.59 -9.03
N LEU A 331 30.84 -13.60 -9.90
CA LEU A 331 29.81 -14.00 -10.85
C LEU A 331 29.51 -15.50 -10.72
N THR A 332 28.26 -15.89 -10.92
CA THR A 332 27.90 -17.30 -11.08
C THR A 332 28.39 -17.83 -12.43
N ALA A 333 28.43 -19.16 -12.58
CA ALA A 333 28.79 -19.79 -13.85
C ALA A 333 27.87 -19.36 -15.01
N ASN A 334 26.57 -19.16 -14.74
CA ASN A 334 25.60 -18.71 -15.75
C ASN A 334 25.79 -17.24 -16.10
N GLN A 335 26.02 -16.37 -15.10
CA GLN A 335 26.35 -14.97 -15.34
C GLN A 335 27.63 -14.83 -16.19
N LEU A 336 28.67 -15.59 -15.88
CA LEU A 336 29.92 -15.62 -16.65
C LEU A 336 29.67 -16.04 -18.11
N LYS A 337 28.91 -17.12 -18.34
CA LYS A 337 28.54 -17.58 -19.68
C LYS A 337 27.77 -16.51 -20.46
N SER A 338 26.81 -15.82 -19.84
CA SER A 338 26.04 -14.74 -20.49
C SER A 338 26.95 -13.58 -20.92
N VAL A 339 27.85 -13.13 -20.04
CA VAL A 339 28.82 -12.07 -20.36
C VAL A 339 29.74 -12.50 -21.50
N GLN A 340 30.33 -13.69 -21.43
CA GLN A 340 31.20 -14.21 -22.49
C GLN A 340 30.47 -14.34 -23.83
N SER A 341 29.21 -14.81 -23.82
CA SER A 341 28.39 -14.90 -25.02
C SER A 341 28.20 -13.53 -25.69
N LYS A 342 27.87 -12.49 -24.90
CA LYS A 342 27.72 -11.13 -25.45
C LYS A 342 29.04 -10.53 -25.93
N LEU A 343 30.15 -10.78 -25.25
CA LEU A 343 31.47 -10.32 -25.71
C LEU A 343 31.86 -10.93 -27.07
N ARG A 344 31.62 -12.24 -27.27
CA ARG A 344 31.85 -12.90 -28.56
C ARG A 344 30.99 -12.29 -29.68
N LEU A 345 29.72 -11.99 -29.40
CA LEU A 345 28.83 -11.32 -30.36
C LEU A 345 29.30 -9.89 -30.69
N ALA A 346 29.72 -9.12 -29.68
CA ALA A 346 30.22 -7.75 -29.86
C ALA A 346 31.52 -7.71 -30.68
N SER A 347 32.35 -8.75 -30.60
CA SER A 347 33.57 -8.86 -31.43
C SER A 347 33.30 -9.19 -32.89
N ALA A 348 32.09 -9.65 -33.23
CA ALA A 348 31.72 -10.12 -34.57
C ALA A 348 30.99 -9.06 -35.42
N SER A 349 30.44 -8.00 -34.82
CA SER A 349 29.75 -6.91 -35.53
C SER A 349 29.75 -5.61 -34.73
N ASP A 350 30.17 -4.51 -35.36
CA ASP A 350 30.21 -3.16 -34.75
C ASP A 350 28.85 -2.43 -34.78
N THR A 351 27.83 -2.98 -35.45
CA THR A 351 26.53 -2.30 -35.62
C THR A 351 25.38 -3.27 -35.31
N VAL A 352 24.81 -3.13 -34.12
CA VAL A 352 23.51 -3.73 -33.78
C VAL A 352 22.49 -2.59 -33.73
N VAL A 353 21.69 -2.45 -34.79
CA VAL A 353 20.51 -1.57 -34.76
C VAL A 353 19.41 -2.33 -34.04
N GLN A 354 19.15 -1.98 -32.78
CA GLN A 354 18.08 -2.58 -32.00
C GLN A 354 16.73 -1.90 -32.29
N THR A 355 15.66 -2.69 -32.26
CA THR A 355 14.28 -2.23 -32.40
C THR A 355 13.82 -1.45 -31.16
N ALA A 356 12.76 -0.64 -31.28
CA ALA A 356 12.19 0.07 -30.14
C ALA A 356 11.72 -0.90 -29.04
N SER A 357 11.20 -2.06 -29.45
CA SER A 357 10.76 -3.14 -28.56
C SER A 357 11.89 -3.73 -27.71
N GLU A 358 13.07 -3.98 -28.30
CA GLU A 358 14.25 -4.45 -27.57
C GLU A 358 14.77 -3.42 -26.55
N ASN A 359 14.75 -2.14 -26.91
CA ASN A 359 15.11 -1.04 -26.02
C ASN A 359 14.18 -0.97 -24.79
N VAL A 360 12.85 -1.02 -25.01
CA VAL A 360 11.87 -1.05 -23.93
C VAL A 360 12.13 -2.25 -23.00
N TYR A 361 12.34 -3.43 -23.58
CA TYR A 361 12.60 -4.66 -22.83
C TYR A 361 13.84 -4.53 -21.93
N LEU A 362 14.98 -4.15 -22.50
CA LEU A 362 16.23 -4.01 -21.75
C LEU A 362 16.13 -2.91 -20.68
N ARG A 363 15.45 -1.80 -20.99
CA ARG A 363 15.29 -0.71 -20.03
C ARG A 363 14.38 -1.08 -18.87
N MET A 364 13.31 -1.84 -19.13
CA MET A 364 12.45 -2.39 -18.07
C MET A 364 13.20 -3.38 -17.18
N LEU A 365 14.13 -4.17 -17.73
CA LEU A 365 15.01 -5.04 -16.95
C LEU A 365 15.97 -4.24 -16.06
N GLN A 366 16.66 -3.25 -16.62
CA GLN A 366 17.63 -2.41 -15.89
C GLN A 366 16.95 -1.66 -14.74
N LEU A 367 15.78 -1.05 -14.98
CA LEU A 367 15.03 -0.29 -13.99
C LEU A 367 14.16 -1.18 -13.08
N ASN A 368 14.17 -2.49 -13.30
CA ASN A 368 13.37 -3.46 -12.58
C ASN A 368 11.85 -3.17 -12.62
N CYS A 369 11.36 -2.57 -13.70
CA CYS A 369 9.94 -2.27 -13.91
C CYS A 369 9.08 -3.54 -13.80
N TYR A 370 9.66 -4.67 -14.23
CA TYR A 370 9.01 -5.97 -14.18
C TYR A 370 8.65 -6.42 -12.76
N ALA A 371 9.29 -5.90 -11.71
CA ALA A 371 8.94 -6.19 -10.31
C ALA A 371 7.47 -5.87 -9.98
N CYS A 372 6.90 -4.89 -10.67
CA CYS A 372 5.54 -4.41 -10.47
C CYS A 372 4.67 -4.65 -11.70
N HIS A 373 5.20 -4.35 -12.89
CA HIS A 373 4.44 -4.30 -14.12
C HIS A 373 4.64 -5.54 -14.98
N GLU A 374 3.57 -6.03 -15.57
CA GLU A 374 3.65 -7.01 -16.64
C GLU A 374 3.77 -6.30 -18.00
N ARG A 375 4.49 -6.91 -18.96
CA ARG A 375 4.43 -6.58 -20.39
C ARG A 375 4.83 -7.81 -21.21
N ASP A 376 4.11 -8.09 -22.28
CA ASP A 376 4.29 -9.26 -23.15
C ASP A 376 4.25 -10.58 -22.36
N LYS A 377 3.37 -10.64 -21.33
CA LYS A 377 3.27 -11.74 -20.36
C LYS A 377 4.57 -12.01 -19.57
N ARG A 378 5.38 -10.97 -19.36
CA ARG A 378 6.60 -11.00 -18.54
C ARG A 378 6.53 -9.94 -17.44
N GLY A 379 7.06 -10.25 -16.25
CA GLY A 379 7.03 -9.43 -15.04
C GLY A 379 5.81 -9.55 -14.09
N GLY A 380 5.26 -8.41 -13.69
CA GLY A 380 4.22 -8.37 -12.66
C GLY A 380 4.69 -8.74 -11.25
N VAL A 381 3.76 -8.62 -10.30
CA VAL A 381 3.97 -8.95 -8.89
C VAL A 381 3.89 -10.48 -8.72
N GLY A 382 4.97 -11.09 -8.24
CA GLY A 382 5.01 -12.53 -7.98
C GLY A 382 4.15 -12.97 -6.78
N PRO A 383 3.82 -14.26 -6.68
CA PRO A 383 2.81 -14.80 -5.76
C PRO A 383 3.07 -14.40 -4.30
N ASN A 384 4.29 -14.57 -3.80
CA ASN A 384 4.66 -14.26 -2.41
C ASN A 384 4.71 -12.76 -2.07
N ARG A 385 4.38 -11.87 -3.02
CA ARG A 385 4.40 -10.41 -2.84
C ARG A 385 3.03 -9.78 -3.06
N ARG A 386 2.05 -10.49 -3.62
CA ARG A 386 0.77 -9.90 -4.01
C ARG A 386 -0.01 -9.38 -2.81
N ASP A 387 -0.03 -10.05 -1.67
CA ASP A 387 -0.81 -9.61 -0.50
C ASP A 387 -0.38 -8.25 0.07
N TYR A 388 0.85 -7.84 -0.23
CA TYR A 388 1.39 -6.53 0.16
C TYR A 388 0.88 -5.38 -0.72
N PHE A 389 0.26 -5.69 -1.86
CA PHE A 389 -0.36 -4.73 -2.75
C PHE A 389 -1.83 -4.58 -2.37
N ALA A 390 -2.05 -3.67 -1.42
CA ALA A 390 -3.36 -3.39 -0.85
C ALA A 390 -3.91 -2.02 -1.30
N THR A 391 -5.22 -1.88 -1.17
CA THR A 391 -5.96 -0.65 -1.40
C THR A 391 -6.25 0.08 -0.09
N VAL A 392 -6.31 1.41 -0.16
CA VAL A 392 -6.68 2.29 0.94
C VAL A 392 -8.17 2.10 1.26
N GLY A 393 -8.49 1.97 2.55
CA GLY A 393 -9.86 1.81 3.03
C GLY A 393 -10.50 0.49 2.56
N HIS A 394 -11.73 0.56 2.08
CA HIS A 394 -12.53 -0.60 1.69
C HIS A 394 -12.73 -0.74 0.17
N VAL A 395 -11.91 -0.07 -0.65
CA VAL A 395 -11.98 -0.20 -2.12
C VAL A 395 -11.57 -1.62 -2.52
N ASP A 396 -12.51 -2.43 -2.98
CA ASP A 396 -12.22 -3.76 -3.53
C ASP A 396 -12.55 -3.81 -5.03
N LEU A 397 -11.49 -3.73 -5.83
CA LEU A 397 -11.51 -3.88 -7.28
C LEU A 397 -10.90 -5.21 -7.72
N GLY A 398 -10.63 -6.13 -6.79
CA GLY A 398 -9.78 -7.29 -6.99
C GLY A 398 -8.39 -6.93 -7.50
N ASP A 399 -7.73 -7.90 -8.14
CA ASP A 399 -6.38 -7.76 -8.69
C ASP A 399 -6.25 -6.58 -9.68
N GLU A 400 -7.29 -6.31 -10.47
CA GLU A 400 -7.30 -5.21 -11.45
C GLU A 400 -7.06 -3.84 -10.82
N GLY A 401 -7.54 -3.62 -9.59
CA GLY A 401 -7.43 -2.31 -8.95
C GLY A 401 -6.42 -2.24 -7.82
N ARG A 402 -5.87 -3.36 -7.34
CA ARG A 402 -4.81 -3.39 -6.32
C ARG A 402 -3.41 -3.60 -6.90
N LEU A 403 -3.27 -4.34 -8.01
CA LEU A 403 -1.99 -4.62 -8.64
C LEU A 403 -1.62 -3.51 -9.66
N PRO A 404 -0.31 -3.26 -9.87
CA PRO A 404 0.14 -2.34 -10.92
C PRO A 404 -0.35 -2.82 -12.29
N PRO A 405 -0.77 -1.90 -13.18
CA PRO A 405 -1.32 -2.29 -14.47
C PRO A 405 -0.27 -2.94 -15.37
N PRO A 406 -0.68 -3.83 -16.29
CA PRO A 406 0.17 -4.23 -17.41
C PRO A 406 0.50 -3.02 -18.29
N LEU A 407 1.63 -3.09 -18.99
CA LEU A 407 2.17 -2.03 -19.85
C LEU A 407 2.10 -2.37 -21.34
N ASP A 408 1.36 -3.39 -21.73
CA ASP A 408 1.05 -3.71 -23.14
C ASP A 408 0.25 -2.57 -23.79
N GLY A 409 0.65 -2.14 -24.99
CA GLY A 409 -0.03 -1.08 -25.75
C GLY A 409 -0.05 0.29 -25.06
N ILE A 410 0.77 0.51 -24.03
CA ILE A 410 0.72 1.74 -23.22
C ILE A 410 1.17 2.98 -23.99
N GLY A 411 2.08 2.82 -24.96
CA GLY A 411 2.53 3.87 -25.89
C GLY A 411 1.44 4.33 -26.84
N GLU A 412 0.51 3.44 -27.23
CA GLU A 412 -0.69 3.85 -27.97
C GLU A 412 -1.73 4.51 -27.06
N LYS A 413 -1.77 4.12 -25.79
CA LYS A 413 -2.75 4.63 -24.82
C LYS A 413 -2.45 6.04 -24.35
N LEU A 414 -1.24 6.30 -23.85
CA LEU A 414 -0.92 7.53 -23.14
C LEU A 414 -0.33 8.58 -24.09
N THR A 415 -0.64 9.85 -23.85
CA THR A 415 0.06 10.94 -24.53
C THR A 415 1.51 10.99 -24.05
N ALA A 416 2.44 11.38 -24.93
CA ALA A 416 3.87 11.49 -24.55
C ALA A 416 4.08 12.44 -23.35
N SER A 417 3.29 13.51 -23.27
CA SER A 417 3.34 14.47 -22.15
C SER A 417 2.85 13.86 -20.83
N TRP A 418 1.80 13.04 -20.84
CA TRP A 418 1.35 12.33 -19.65
C TRP A 418 2.33 11.24 -19.22
N PHE A 419 2.90 10.50 -20.18
CA PHE A 419 3.86 9.45 -19.91
C PHE A 419 5.10 10.00 -19.17
N LYS A 420 5.59 11.16 -19.61
CA LYS A 420 6.64 11.90 -18.90
C LYS A 420 6.23 12.26 -17.46
N ARG A 421 5.00 12.77 -17.25
CA ARG A 421 4.49 13.10 -15.90
C ARG A 421 4.45 11.90 -14.96
N VAL A 422 4.14 10.71 -15.48
CA VAL A 422 4.13 9.46 -14.67
C VAL A 422 5.52 9.22 -14.08
N PHE A 423 6.58 9.30 -14.89
CA PHE A 423 7.94 9.10 -14.40
C PHE A 423 8.46 10.24 -13.51
N GLU A 424 7.97 11.46 -13.71
CA GLU A 424 8.26 12.62 -12.86
C GLU A 424 7.46 12.62 -11.54
N GLY A 425 6.58 11.62 -11.32
CA GLY A 425 5.80 11.49 -10.09
C GLY A 425 4.61 12.44 -9.96
N THR A 426 4.17 13.05 -11.06
CA THR A 426 3.02 13.98 -11.10
C THR A 426 1.81 13.40 -11.86
N GLY A 427 1.90 12.14 -12.29
CA GLY A 427 0.86 11.42 -13.03
C GLY A 427 0.04 10.42 -12.21
N ASP A 428 0.01 10.54 -10.89
CA ASP A 428 -0.73 9.61 -10.01
C ASP A 428 -2.25 9.79 -10.17
N ILE A 429 -2.95 8.70 -10.51
CA ILE A 429 -4.40 8.70 -10.77
C ILE A 429 -5.14 7.57 -10.03
N ARG A 430 -4.43 6.89 -9.12
CA ARG A 430 -4.95 5.76 -8.32
C ARG A 430 -4.73 6.05 -6.83
N PRO A 431 -5.44 7.04 -6.26
CA PRO A 431 -5.26 7.44 -4.86
C PRO A 431 -5.68 6.33 -3.88
N HIS A 432 -6.40 5.33 -4.36
CA HIS A 432 -6.81 4.16 -3.59
C HIS A 432 -5.73 3.09 -3.46
N LEU A 433 -4.53 3.24 -4.03
CA LEU A 433 -3.42 2.30 -3.85
C LEU A 433 -2.47 2.77 -2.74
N PHE A 434 -2.08 1.86 -1.84
CA PHE A 434 -0.97 2.14 -0.92
C PHE A 434 0.38 2.18 -1.64
N VAL A 435 0.58 1.25 -2.59
CA VAL A 435 1.79 1.22 -3.42
C VAL A 435 1.87 2.48 -4.28
N ARG A 436 3.06 3.05 -4.38
CA ARG A 436 3.31 4.28 -5.13
C ARG A 436 4.07 3.96 -6.41
N MET A 437 3.66 4.54 -7.54
CA MET A 437 4.49 4.52 -8.75
C MET A 437 5.81 5.26 -8.45
N PRO A 438 6.96 4.61 -8.58
CA PRO A 438 8.25 5.20 -8.26
C PRO A 438 8.65 6.33 -9.20
N VAL A 439 9.47 7.25 -8.69
CA VAL A 439 10.14 8.32 -9.45
C VAL A 439 11.58 7.92 -9.71
N PHE A 440 11.92 7.83 -10.99
CA PHE A 440 13.27 7.53 -11.46
C PHE A 440 14.02 8.81 -11.83
N GLU A 441 15.35 8.72 -11.86
CA GLU A 441 16.18 9.81 -12.35
C GLU A 441 15.83 10.14 -13.82
N LYS A 442 15.79 11.43 -14.17
CA LYS A 442 15.23 11.90 -15.44
C LYS A 442 15.99 11.37 -16.65
N SER A 443 17.32 11.38 -16.63
CA SER A 443 18.14 10.85 -17.73
C SER A 443 17.92 9.35 -17.92
N SER A 444 17.63 8.64 -16.85
CA SER A 444 17.33 7.21 -16.85
C SER A 444 16.02 6.86 -17.55
N VAL A 445 15.03 7.74 -17.63
CA VAL A 445 13.71 7.42 -18.23
C VAL A 445 13.40 8.27 -19.46
N ALA A 446 14.31 9.16 -19.87
CA ALA A 446 14.07 10.16 -20.90
C ALA A 446 13.62 9.59 -22.26
N SER A 447 14.17 8.44 -22.66
CA SER A 447 13.85 7.79 -23.94
C SER A 447 12.58 6.94 -23.89
N LEU A 448 12.16 6.48 -22.71
CA LEU A 448 11.07 5.52 -22.57
C LEU A 448 9.76 5.96 -23.23
N PRO A 449 9.28 7.22 -23.10
CA PRO A 449 8.05 7.63 -23.77
C PRO A 449 8.06 7.41 -25.28
N THR A 450 9.16 7.75 -25.94
CA THR A 450 9.31 7.56 -27.38
C THR A 450 9.42 6.07 -27.70
N SER A 451 10.28 5.33 -26.98
CA SER A 451 10.51 3.91 -27.24
C SER A 451 9.26 3.05 -27.02
N PHE A 452 8.42 3.33 -26.01
CA PHE A 452 7.13 2.66 -25.83
C PHE A 452 6.16 2.95 -26.98
N THR A 453 6.10 4.21 -27.44
CA THR A 453 5.23 4.61 -28.55
C THR A 453 5.63 3.90 -29.84
N GLU A 454 6.92 3.87 -30.14
CA GLU A 454 7.47 3.20 -31.33
C GLU A 454 7.28 1.67 -31.25
N ALA A 455 7.58 1.06 -30.10
CA ALA A 455 7.43 -0.38 -29.90
C ALA A 455 5.97 -0.86 -30.04
N ASP A 456 5.01 -0.08 -29.53
CA ASP A 456 3.60 -0.45 -29.63
C ASP A 456 3.05 -0.18 -31.05
N ALA A 457 3.53 0.86 -31.74
CA ALA A 457 3.16 1.13 -33.13
C ALA A 457 3.64 0.04 -34.10
N GLU A 458 4.82 -0.54 -33.87
CA GLU A 458 5.36 -1.69 -34.63
C GLU A 458 4.45 -2.93 -34.54
N SER A 459 3.72 -3.08 -33.44
CA SER A 459 2.89 -4.26 -33.14
C SER A 459 1.49 -4.21 -33.77
N HIS A 460 1.05 -3.05 -34.27
CA HIS A 460 -0.30 -2.85 -34.80
C HIS A 460 -0.29 -2.31 -36.25
N SER A 461 -0.12 -3.21 -37.21
CA SER A 461 -0.36 -2.94 -38.64
C SER A 461 -1.86 -2.92 -38.96
N ALA A 462 -2.54 -1.80 -38.72
CA ALA A 462 -3.74 -1.42 -39.48
C ALA A 462 -4.12 0.04 -39.21
N GLU A 463 -3.80 0.92 -40.16
CA GLU A 463 -4.50 2.18 -40.36
C GLU A 463 -6.00 1.89 -40.55
N ARG A 464 -6.78 2.03 -39.47
CA ARG A 464 -8.21 2.32 -39.58
C ARG A 464 -8.35 3.83 -39.63
N ASN A 465 -9.12 4.31 -40.61
CA ASN A 465 -9.45 5.72 -40.83
C ASN A 465 -10.07 6.35 -39.58
N PHE A 466 -9.23 6.77 -38.62
CA PHE A 466 -9.66 7.64 -37.54
C PHE A 466 -9.98 8.99 -38.16
N ARG A 467 -11.27 9.29 -38.30
CA ARG A 467 -11.71 10.63 -38.69
C ARG A 467 -11.68 11.48 -37.43
N SER A 468 -10.82 12.50 -37.41
CA SER A 468 -10.94 13.55 -36.40
C SER A 468 -12.39 14.03 -36.38
N PHE A 469 -13.00 14.11 -35.21
CA PHE A 469 -14.42 14.45 -35.08
C PHE A 469 -14.75 15.72 -35.88
N ASP A 470 -15.71 15.60 -36.80
CA ASP A 470 -16.14 16.71 -37.63
C ASP A 470 -16.75 17.81 -36.73
N LYS A 471 -16.32 19.06 -36.93
CA LYS A 471 -16.81 20.24 -36.20
C LYS A 471 -18.15 20.74 -36.75
N SER A 472 -18.87 19.92 -37.52
CA SER A 472 -20.18 20.26 -38.08
C SER A 472 -21.27 20.17 -36.99
N GLY A 473 -21.30 21.20 -36.16
CA GLY A 473 -22.26 21.39 -35.07
C GLY A 473 -21.78 22.44 -34.08
N SER A 474 -22.71 23.09 -33.37
CA SER A 474 -22.34 23.96 -32.24
C SER A 474 -21.62 23.12 -31.18
N MET A 475 -20.39 23.48 -30.81
CA MET A 475 -19.61 22.77 -29.77
C MET A 475 -20.38 22.61 -28.46
N LYS A 476 -21.27 23.57 -28.15
CA LYS A 476 -22.16 23.51 -26.99
C LYS A 476 -23.15 22.35 -27.08
N THR A 477 -23.80 22.18 -28.24
CA THR A 477 -24.78 21.10 -28.48
C THR A 477 -24.11 19.73 -28.38
N LEU A 478 -22.88 19.62 -28.86
CA LEU A 478 -22.11 18.39 -28.80
C LEU A 478 -21.64 18.07 -27.36
N ALA A 479 -21.22 19.09 -26.59
CA ALA A 479 -20.88 18.94 -25.18
C ALA A 479 -22.10 18.56 -24.31
N ASP A 480 -23.28 19.12 -24.57
CA ASP A 480 -24.53 18.78 -23.88
C ASP A 480 -24.95 17.32 -24.13
N ALA A 481 -24.80 16.84 -25.36
CA ALA A 481 -24.99 15.44 -25.71
C ALA A 481 -23.98 14.53 -24.98
N GLY A 482 -22.70 14.94 -24.94
CA GLY A 482 -21.65 14.24 -24.19
C GLY A 482 -21.98 14.13 -22.70
N ARG A 483 -22.35 15.24 -22.06
CA ARG A 483 -22.79 15.28 -20.66
C ARG A 483 -23.92 14.28 -20.38
N SER A 484 -24.90 14.23 -21.28
CA SER A 484 -26.06 13.34 -21.15
C SER A 484 -25.67 11.87 -21.28
N LEU A 485 -24.73 11.54 -22.19
CA LEU A 485 -24.20 10.18 -22.30
C LEU A 485 -23.43 9.75 -21.04
N LEU A 486 -22.59 10.64 -20.48
CA LEU A 486 -21.89 10.37 -19.23
C LEU A 486 -22.86 10.14 -18.05
N ASP A 487 -23.93 10.93 -17.98
CA ASP A 487 -24.98 10.78 -16.96
C ASP A 487 -25.63 9.39 -16.98
N LEU A 488 -25.86 8.86 -18.20
CA LEU A 488 -26.56 7.60 -18.40
C LEU A 488 -25.71 6.36 -18.09
N GLY A 489 -24.40 6.39 -18.33
CA GLY A 489 -23.59 5.16 -18.21
C GLY A 489 -22.15 5.28 -17.70
N CYS A 490 -21.63 6.48 -17.42
CA CYS A 490 -20.24 6.63 -16.97
C CYS A 490 -20.15 7.01 -15.49
N VAL A 491 -20.97 7.94 -15.01
CA VAL A 491 -20.89 8.49 -13.64
C VAL A 491 -21.23 7.50 -12.53
N GLN A 492 -21.80 6.33 -12.88
CA GLN A 492 -22.03 5.24 -11.94
C GLN A 492 -20.73 4.59 -11.47
N CYS A 493 -19.66 4.70 -12.26
CA CYS A 493 -18.37 4.09 -11.95
C CYS A 493 -17.22 5.10 -11.94
N HIS A 494 -17.36 6.28 -12.54
CA HIS A 494 -16.29 7.25 -12.69
C HIS A 494 -16.61 8.59 -12.01
N PRO A 495 -15.70 9.10 -11.14
CA PRO A 495 -15.75 10.48 -10.69
C PRO A 495 -15.54 11.47 -11.84
N LEU A 496 -16.01 12.69 -11.64
CA LEU A 496 -15.78 13.85 -12.49
C LEU A 496 -15.44 15.05 -11.63
N ARG A 497 -14.20 15.54 -11.73
CA ARG A 497 -13.70 16.72 -11.00
C ARG A 497 -13.75 16.53 -9.48
N GLY A 498 -13.39 15.33 -9.02
CA GLY A 498 -13.47 14.91 -7.63
C GLY A 498 -14.90 14.61 -7.15
N GLU A 499 -15.92 14.82 -7.98
CA GLU A 499 -17.31 14.59 -7.63
C GLU A 499 -17.79 13.23 -8.14
N TYR A 500 -18.54 12.51 -7.32
CA TYR A 500 -18.90 11.13 -7.61
C TYR A 500 -20.29 10.78 -7.09
N LEU A 501 -20.88 9.72 -7.67
CA LEU A 501 -22.01 9.04 -7.07
C LEU A 501 -21.52 8.07 -5.98
N PRO A 502 -22.34 7.76 -4.96
CA PRO A 502 -21.98 6.77 -3.96
C PRO A 502 -21.58 5.43 -4.59
N GLY A 503 -20.57 4.74 -4.05
CA GLY A 503 -20.08 3.45 -4.55
C GLY A 503 -19.20 3.51 -5.81
N VAL A 504 -18.90 4.71 -6.31
CA VAL A 504 -17.98 4.94 -7.43
C VAL A 504 -16.53 4.64 -7.03
N VAL A 505 -15.90 3.74 -7.77
CA VAL A 505 -14.55 3.21 -7.49
C VAL A 505 -13.58 3.33 -8.68
N GLY A 506 -14.02 3.90 -9.79
CA GLY A 506 -13.21 4.10 -10.98
C GLY A 506 -12.32 5.34 -10.92
N VAL A 507 -11.47 5.49 -11.93
CA VAL A 507 -10.59 6.66 -12.06
C VAL A 507 -11.40 7.92 -12.40
N ASP A 508 -11.01 9.06 -11.84
CA ASP A 508 -11.57 10.34 -12.26
C ASP A 508 -11.29 10.58 -13.75
N LEU A 509 -12.33 10.95 -14.50
CA LEU A 509 -12.21 11.27 -15.93
C LEU A 509 -11.81 12.72 -16.17
N GLU A 510 -11.69 13.56 -15.14
CA GLU A 510 -11.07 14.87 -15.28
C GLU A 510 -9.69 14.75 -15.92
N GLY A 511 -9.46 15.60 -16.93
CA GLY A 511 -8.20 15.68 -17.63
C GLY A 511 -7.89 14.49 -18.51
N ILE A 512 -8.79 13.50 -18.68
CA ILE A 512 -8.52 12.28 -19.47
C ILE A 512 -8.05 12.58 -20.89
N THR A 513 -8.55 13.63 -21.51
CA THR A 513 -8.18 14.08 -22.86
C THR A 513 -6.76 14.64 -22.96
N ASN A 514 -6.15 14.99 -21.82
CA ASN A 514 -4.72 15.32 -21.72
C ASN A 514 -3.86 14.07 -21.42
N ARG A 515 -4.48 12.97 -20.96
CA ARG A 515 -3.78 11.76 -20.51
C ARG A 515 -3.67 10.71 -21.60
N VAL A 516 -4.77 10.45 -22.32
CA VAL A 516 -4.88 9.35 -23.27
C VAL A 516 -4.98 9.88 -24.70
N ASN A 517 -4.47 9.11 -25.65
CA ASN A 517 -4.62 9.42 -27.07
C ASN A 517 -6.10 9.25 -27.49
N GLN A 518 -6.58 10.16 -28.33
CA GLN A 518 -7.97 10.21 -28.78
C GLN A 518 -8.39 8.91 -29.50
N LYS A 519 -7.50 8.37 -30.34
CA LYS A 519 -7.73 7.09 -31.02
C LYS A 519 -7.90 5.93 -30.03
N TRP A 520 -7.03 5.83 -29.02
CA TRP A 520 -7.15 4.80 -27.99
C TRP A 520 -8.45 4.94 -27.21
N PHE A 521 -8.83 6.16 -26.81
CA PHE A 521 -10.10 6.42 -26.13
C PHE A 521 -11.31 5.95 -26.95
N HIS A 522 -11.31 6.27 -28.24
CA HIS A 522 -12.32 5.82 -29.19
C HIS A 522 -12.40 4.28 -29.23
N ASP A 523 -11.28 3.61 -29.47
CA ASP A 523 -11.24 2.15 -29.61
C ASP A 523 -11.60 1.45 -28.28
N PHE A 524 -11.20 2.04 -27.14
CA PHE A 524 -11.52 1.53 -25.81
C PHE A 524 -13.01 1.62 -25.51
N LEU A 525 -13.70 2.71 -25.87
CA LEU A 525 -15.16 2.79 -25.70
C LEU A 525 -15.92 1.79 -26.57
N LEU A 526 -15.41 1.48 -27.76
CA LEU A 526 -16.02 0.49 -28.65
C LEU A 526 -15.86 -0.94 -28.11
N ASN A 527 -14.69 -1.28 -27.55
CA ASN A 527 -14.43 -2.62 -27.02
C ASN A 527 -13.36 -2.61 -25.90
N PRO A 528 -13.76 -2.34 -24.64
CA PRO A 528 -12.83 -2.30 -23.52
C PRO A 528 -12.07 -3.62 -23.32
N ALA A 529 -12.77 -4.76 -23.43
CA ALA A 529 -12.23 -6.09 -23.17
C ALA A 529 -11.14 -6.51 -24.16
N ALA A 530 -11.15 -5.97 -25.39
CA ALA A 530 -10.11 -6.23 -26.38
C ALA A 530 -8.79 -5.49 -26.09
N LEU A 531 -8.84 -4.34 -25.40
CA LEU A 531 -7.64 -3.55 -25.08
C LEU A 531 -7.17 -3.74 -23.63
N LYS A 532 -8.05 -4.19 -22.74
CA LYS A 532 -7.73 -4.48 -21.35
C LYS A 532 -8.41 -5.78 -20.92
N SER A 533 -7.61 -6.84 -20.83
CA SER A 533 -8.07 -8.14 -20.36
C SER A 533 -8.72 -8.02 -18.96
N ARG A 534 -9.85 -8.71 -18.77
CA ARG A 534 -10.62 -8.76 -17.52
C ARG A 534 -11.02 -7.39 -16.94
N THR A 535 -11.13 -6.36 -17.79
CA THR A 535 -11.60 -5.03 -17.37
C THR A 535 -13.01 -5.07 -16.81
N ARG A 536 -13.24 -4.40 -15.67
CA ARG A 536 -14.59 -4.16 -15.12
C ARG A 536 -15.39 -3.11 -15.92
N MET A 537 -14.77 -2.38 -16.83
CA MET A 537 -15.46 -1.39 -17.65
C MET A 537 -16.39 -2.08 -18.67
N PRO A 538 -17.71 -1.82 -18.63
CA PRO A 538 -18.65 -2.46 -19.55
C PRO A 538 -18.51 -1.91 -20.96
N THR A 539 -18.88 -2.74 -21.95
CA THR A 539 -18.98 -2.30 -23.35
C THR A 539 -20.20 -1.41 -23.54
N PHE A 540 -19.98 -0.09 -23.63
CA PHE A 540 -21.07 0.88 -23.80
C PHE A 540 -21.71 0.84 -25.19
N PHE A 541 -20.98 0.36 -26.21
CA PHE A 541 -21.44 0.21 -27.60
C PHE A 541 -21.42 -1.25 -28.08
N PRO A 542 -22.27 -2.14 -27.54
CA PRO A 542 -22.26 -3.55 -27.91
C PRO A 542 -22.52 -3.70 -29.42
N ASN A 543 -21.71 -4.51 -30.10
CA ASN A 543 -21.77 -4.71 -31.56
C ASN A 543 -21.65 -3.41 -32.37
N ARG A 544 -20.96 -2.38 -31.84
CA ARG A 544 -20.84 -1.04 -32.43
C ARG A 544 -22.20 -0.35 -32.66
N ARG A 545 -23.15 -0.57 -31.77
CA ARG A 545 -24.47 0.08 -31.79
C ARG A 545 -24.67 0.90 -30.52
N SER A 546 -25.35 2.03 -30.63
CA SER A 546 -25.67 2.88 -29.49
C SER A 546 -26.73 2.22 -28.60
N ASN A 547 -26.49 2.21 -27.29
CA ASN A 547 -27.49 1.89 -26.28
C ASN A 547 -28.46 3.05 -25.99
N VAL A 548 -28.20 4.24 -26.57
CA VAL A 548 -29.02 5.45 -26.39
C VAL A 548 -29.33 6.08 -27.75
N PRO A 549 -30.20 5.47 -28.59
CA PRO A 549 -30.47 5.96 -29.94
C PRO A 549 -31.10 7.36 -30.00
N SER A 550 -31.69 7.82 -28.90
CA SER A 550 -32.32 9.14 -28.80
C SER A 550 -31.34 10.31 -28.81
N ILE A 551 -30.03 10.07 -28.59
CA ILE A 551 -29.00 11.11 -28.62
C ILE A 551 -28.24 11.00 -29.96
N LEU A 552 -28.16 12.08 -30.73
CA LEU A 552 -27.42 12.13 -32.00
C LEU A 552 -27.78 10.98 -32.97
N ASP A 553 -29.06 10.62 -33.03
CA ASP A 553 -29.62 9.56 -33.89
C ASP A 553 -28.98 8.17 -33.69
N GLY A 554 -28.35 7.94 -32.53
CA GLY A 554 -27.64 6.70 -32.23
C GLY A 554 -26.33 6.53 -33.00
N ASP A 555 -25.84 7.57 -33.66
CA ASP A 555 -24.55 7.55 -34.36
C ASP A 555 -23.40 7.42 -33.34
N VAL A 556 -22.79 6.25 -33.32
CA VAL A 556 -21.75 5.88 -32.34
C VAL A 556 -20.53 6.80 -32.44
N GLU A 557 -20.10 7.16 -33.66
CA GLU A 557 -18.94 8.01 -33.88
C GLU A 557 -19.20 9.42 -33.33
N ARG A 558 -20.38 9.97 -33.60
CA ARG A 558 -20.79 11.28 -33.06
C ARG A 558 -21.01 11.25 -31.55
N GLN A 559 -21.49 10.14 -30.98
CA GLN A 559 -21.65 9.99 -29.54
C GLN A 559 -20.29 9.90 -28.82
N ILE A 560 -19.33 9.15 -29.35
CA ILE A 560 -17.95 9.14 -28.82
C ILE A 560 -17.32 10.54 -28.94
N ALA A 561 -17.53 11.22 -30.07
CA ALA A 561 -17.10 12.62 -30.25
C ALA A 561 -17.68 13.56 -29.19
N ALA A 562 -18.97 13.37 -28.86
CA ALA A 562 -19.68 14.15 -27.87
C ALA A 562 -19.09 13.97 -26.47
N ILE A 563 -18.84 12.73 -26.07
CA ILE A 563 -18.19 12.38 -24.80
C ILE A 563 -16.80 13.04 -24.73
N TRP A 564 -15.98 12.90 -25.77
CA TRP A 564 -14.65 13.51 -25.83
C TRP A 564 -14.70 15.04 -25.75
N THR A 565 -15.65 15.67 -26.44
CA THR A 565 -15.84 17.13 -26.45
C THR A 565 -16.20 17.63 -25.06
N TYR A 566 -17.16 16.98 -24.38
CA TYR A 566 -17.53 17.31 -23.01
C TYR A 566 -16.34 17.20 -22.05
N LEU A 567 -15.59 16.09 -22.12
CA LEU A 567 -14.44 15.84 -21.25
C LEU A 567 -13.28 16.79 -21.51
N SER A 568 -13.12 17.27 -22.74
CA SER A 568 -12.05 18.22 -23.12
C SER A 568 -12.19 19.59 -22.46
N ASP A 569 -13.42 20.02 -22.16
CA ASP A 569 -13.71 21.31 -21.54
C ASP A 569 -14.50 21.17 -20.23
N ILE A 570 -14.38 20.02 -19.55
CA ILE A 570 -15.21 19.64 -18.39
C ILE A 570 -15.25 20.68 -17.27
N ASN A 571 -14.18 21.46 -17.11
CA ASN A 571 -14.08 22.50 -16.09
C ASN A 571 -14.97 23.72 -16.37
N ARG A 572 -15.40 23.91 -17.62
CA ARG A 572 -16.35 24.96 -18.02
C ARG A 572 -17.76 24.43 -18.29
N GLN A 573 -17.96 23.11 -18.20
CA GLN A 573 -19.25 22.46 -18.40
C GLN A 573 -19.94 22.15 -17.07
N PRO A 574 -21.29 22.13 -17.03
CA PRO A 574 -22.02 21.63 -15.86
C PRO A 574 -21.76 20.13 -15.67
N LEU A 575 -21.77 19.69 -14.41
CA LEU A 575 -21.70 18.26 -14.07
C LEU A 575 -22.94 17.50 -14.57
N PRO A 576 -22.86 16.17 -14.75
CA PRO A 576 -24.02 15.35 -15.02
C PRO A 576 -25.10 15.49 -13.95
N GLN A 577 -26.37 15.41 -14.36
CA GLN A 577 -27.51 15.70 -13.51
C GLN A 577 -27.57 14.78 -12.29
N LYS A 578 -27.24 13.49 -12.41
CA LYS A 578 -27.21 12.57 -11.27
C LYS A 578 -26.23 12.99 -10.18
N ILE A 579 -25.04 13.47 -10.56
CA ILE A 579 -24.06 13.99 -9.60
C ILE A 579 -24.60 15.27 -8.94
N GLN A 580 -25.18 16.17 -9.73
CA GLN A 580 -25.79 17.41 -9.21
C GLN A 580 -26.93 17.11 -8.22
N SER A 581 -27.85 16.21 -8.57
CA SER A 581 -28.95 15.79 -7.69
C SER A 581 -28.42 15.11 -6.42
N SER A 582 -27.46 14.20 -6.54
CA SER A 582 -26.85 13.52 -5.39
C SER A 582 -26.23 14.50 -4.39
N LYS A 583 -25.62 15.59 -4.88
CA LYS A 583 -25.09 16.66 -4.04
C LYS A 583 -26.16 17.46 -3.31
N VAL A 584 -27.33 17.63 -3.93
CA VAL A 584 -28.44 18.42 -3.38
C VAL A 584 -29.19 17.64 -2.29
N HIS A 585 -29.17 16.30 -2.33
CA HIS A 585 -29.98 15.44 -1.46
C HIS A 585 -29.48 15.23 -0.01
N ASN A 586 -28.64 16.12 0.55
CA ASN A 586 -28.12 16.11 1.94
C ASN A 586 -28.66 14.96 2.81
N PHE A 587 -27.95 13.83 2.86
CA PHE A 587 -28.45 12.54 3.38
C PHE A 587 -28.57 12.49 4.91
N GLU A 588 -28.62 13.64 5.57
CA GLU A 588 -28.90 13.77 6.98
C GLU A 588 -30.33 13.32 7.29
N LEU A 589 -30.47 12.33 8.17
CA LEU A 589 -31.76 11.96 8.73
C LEU A 589 -32.13 12.97 9.80
N VAL A 590 -33.30 13.60 9.67
CA VAL A 590 -33.81 14.56 10.66
C VAL A 590 -35.12 14.00 11.25
N PRO A 591 -35.12 13.48 12.49
CA PRO A 591 -36.34 13.08 13.17
C PRO A 591 -37.11 14.33 13.59
N GLU A 592 -38.12 14.76 12.83
CA GLU A 592 -38.91 15.97 13.14
C GLU A 592 -40.22 15.65 13.85
N GLU A 593 -41.00 14.70 13.33
CA GLU A 593 -42.35 14.39 13.84
C GLU A 593 -42.42 13.07 14.61
N ARG A 594 -41.54 12.12 14.29
CA ARG A 594 -41.52 10.78 14.87
C ARG A 594 -40.09 10.22 14.95
N PRO A 595 -39.83 9.23 15.81
CA PRO A 595 -38.53 8.60 15.87
C PRO A 595 -38.15 7.95 14.53
N ILE A 596 -36.87 8.03 14.18
CA ILE A 596 -36.27 7.39 13.00
C ILE A 596 -35.31 6.30 13.48
N LEU A 597 -35.42 5.11 12.88
CA LEU A 597 -34.48 4.02 13.07
C LEU A 597 -33.61 3.82 11.84
N LEU A 598 -32.30 3.73 12.03
CA LEU A 598 -31.34 3.37 10.99
C LEU A 598 -30.48 2.20 11.47
N ARG A 599 -30.54 1.07 10.76
CA ARG A 599 -29.55 -0.02 10.94
C ARG A 599 -28.33 0.30 10.11
N THR A 600 -27.16 0.34 10.72
CA THR A 600 -25.91 0.80 10.07
C THR A 600 -24.68 0.19 10.73
N PHE A 601 -23.52 0.40 10.11
CA PHE A 601 -22.21 0.22 10.76
C PHE A 601 -21.88 1.53 11.45
N MET A 602 -21.65 1.53 12.76
CA MET A 602 -21.46 2.77 13.51
C MET A 602 -20.22 2.74 14.39
N GLN A 603 -19.42 3.81 14.33
CA GLN A 603 -18.25 3.97 15.19
C GLN A 603 -18.71 3.95 16.67
N GLY A 604 -18.12 3.08 17.49
CA GLY A 604 -18.49 2.91 18.90
C GLY A 604 -19.64 1.93 19.18
N ALA A 605 -20.41 1.53 18.16
CA ALA A 605 -21.53 0.58 18.29
C ALA A 605 -21.45 -0.67 17.38
N GLY A 606 -20.45 -0.76 16.50
CA GLY A 606 -20.15 -1.97 15.73
C GLY A 606 -20.90 -2.09 14.40
N THR A 607 -20.83 -3.27 13.78
CA THR A 607 -21.44 -3.59 12.47
C THR A 607 -22.93 -3.96 12.57
N HIS A 608 -23.45 -4.17 13.77
CA HIS A 608 -24.84 -4.47 14.03
C HIS A 608 -25.55 -3.32 14.76
N ALA A 609 -25.11 -2.09 14.52
CA ALA A 609 -25.63 -0.92 15.20
C ALA A 609 -27.05 -0.56 14.72
N ILE A 610 -27.89 -0.17 15.66
CA ILE A 610 -29.23 0.36 15.43
C ILE A 610 -29.26 1.77 16.04
N ALA A 611 -29.14 2.78 15.19
CA ALA A 611 -29.26 4.18 15.60
C ALA A 611 -30.75 4.55 15.67
N VAL A 612 -31.15 5.19 16.77
CA VAL A 612 -32.52 5.65 17.02
C VAL A 612 -32.47 7.15 17.30
N GLY A 613 -33.12 7.92 16.42
CA GLY A 613 -33.21 9.36 16.50
C GLY A 613 -34.61 9.80 16.90
N PHE A 614 -34.74 10.80 17.77
CA PHE A 614 -36.01 11.31 18.28
C PHE A 614 -36.19 12.80 17.99
N PRO A 615 -37.44 13.28 17.84
CA PRO A 615 -37.77 14.71 17.72
C PRO A 615 -37.18 15.62 18.79
N GLU A 616 -37.00 15.12 20.00
CA GLU A 616 -36.42 15.82 21.15
C GLU A 616 -34.92 16.12 21.00
N LYS A 617 -34.31 15.71 19.87
CA LYS A 617 -32.87 15.88 19.56
C LYS A 617 -31.96 15.19 20.57
N VAL A 618 -32.41 14.07 21.10
CA VAL A 618 -31.61 13.13 21.90
C VAL A 618 -31.69 11.78 21.20
N HIS A 619 -30.53 11.17 20.99
CA HIS A 619 -30.37 10.03 20.11
C HIS A 619 -29.54 8.97 20.80
N PHE A 620 -29.69 7.71 20.40
CA PHE A 620 -28.84 6.64 20.89
C PHE A 620 -28.55 5.60 19.82
N ALA A 621 -27.51 4.79 20.06
CA ALA A 621 -27.21 3.62 19.25
C ALA A 621 -27.17 2.37 20.13
N PHE A 622 -27.86 1.33 19.66
CA PHE A 622 -27.89 0.00 20.27
C PHE A 622 -27.02 -0.95 19.45
N ASP A 623 -26.10 -1.65 20.10
CA ASP A 623 -25.27 -2.70 19.50
C ASP A 623 -26.03 -4.03 19.63
N ALA A 624 -26.56 -4.52 18.52
CA ALA A 624 -27.37 -5.74 18.50
C ALA A 624 -26.54 -7.04 18.53
N GLU A 625 -25.23 -6.95 18.30
CA GLU A 625 -24.31 -8.09 18.37
C GLU A 625 -23.91 -8.36 19.81
N SER A 626 -23.48 -7.32 20.54
CA SER A 626 -23.16 -7.40 21.96
C SER A 626 -24.37 -7.20 22.88
N VAL A 627 -25.56 -6.95 22.32
CA VAL A 627 -26.83 -6.71 23.01
C VAL A 627 -26.70 -5.66 24.13
N ARG A 628 -26.30 -4.44 23.76
CA ARG A 628 -26.08 -3.34 24.71
C ARG A 628 -26.43 -1.98 24.14
N LEU A 629 -26.79 -1.05 25.03
CA LEU A 629 -26.79 0.37 24.71
C LEU A 629 -25.33 0.83 24.58
N ALA A 630 -24.94 1.37 23.43
CA ALA A 630 -23.53 1.59 23.10
C ALA A 630 -23.11 3.06 23.27
N GLN A 631 -23.95 4.00 22.80
CA GLN A 631 -23.68 5.44 22.87
C GLN A 631 -24.97 6.25 22.78
N ALA A 632 -24.94 7.49 23.25
CA ALA A 632 -25.99 8.49 23.08
C ALA A 632 -25.42 9.88 22.77
N TRP A 633 -26.21 10.75 22.14
CA TRP A 633 -25.79 12.10 21.77
C TRP A 633 -26.97 13.06 21.60
N ARG A 634 -26.68 14.35 21.41
CA ARG A 634 -27.69 15.40 21.26
C ARG A 634 -27.53 16.16 19.95
N GLY A 635 -28.61 16.79 19.48
CA GLY A 635 -28.58 17.69 18.32
C GLY A 635 -28.92 17.00 17.01
N ARG A 636 -27.95 16.92 16.09
CA ARG A 636 -28.13 16.32 14.76
C ARG A 636 -28.01 14.80 14.85
N PHE A 637 -28.82 14.07 14.08
CA PHE A 637 -28.92 12.61 14.22
C PHE A 637 -27.76 11.89 13.52
N VAL A 638 -27.95 11.42 12.29
CA VAL A 638 -26.93 10.71 11.50
C VAL A 638 -27.08 11.00 10.01
N ASP A 639 -25.98 10.88 9.29
CA ASP A 639 -25.96 10.85 7.83
C ASP A 639 -26.15 9.42 7.33
N ALA A 640 -27.19 9.17 6.53
CA ALA A 640 -27.52 7.85 6.00
C ALA A 640 -26.82 7.54 4.66
N HIS A 641 -26.03 8.46 4.09
CA HIS A 641 -25.29 8.27 2.85
C HIS A 641 -24.47 6.98 2.88
N GLY A 642 -23.68 6.81 3.95
CA GLY A 642 -22.82 5.65 4.17
C GLY A 642 -23.55 4.36 4.58
N THR A 643 -24.89 4.35 4.55
CA THR A 643 -25.70 3.17 4.87
C THR A 643 -26.60 2.78 3.71
N TRP A 644 -27.23 3.77 3.08
CA TRP A 644 -28.18 3.56 1.99
C TRP A 644 -27.50 3.38 0.63
N PHE A 645 -26.33 3.99 0.45
CA PHE A 645 -25.72 4.09 -0.87
C PHE A 645 -24.27 3.62 -0.93
N ASP A 646 -23.66 3.38 0.22
CA ASP A 646 -22.32 2.84 0.34
C ASP A 646 -22.33 1.82 1.48
N ARG A 647 -21.94 0.57 1.20
CA ARG A 647 -21.91 -0.51 2.22
C ARG A 647 -20.57 -0.59 2.93
N PHE A 648 -19.60 0.26 2.54
CA PHE A 648 -18.21 0.18 3.01
C PHE A 648 -17.53 1.56 3.17
N THR A 649 -18.27 2.61 3.49
CA THR A 649 -17.74 3.90 4.00
C THR A 649 -17.25 3.72 5.45
N PRO A 650 -16.41 4.62 6.02
CA PRO A 650 -16.16 4.57 7.46
C PRO A 650 -17.50 4.50 8.22
N PRO A 651 -17.58 3.70 9.30
CA PRO A 651 -18.80 3.56 10.08
C PRO A 651 -19.44 4.90 10.38
N ALA A 652 -20.77 4.99 10.27
CA ALA A 652 -21.55 6.17 10.61
C ALA A 652 -21.13 6.69 11.99
N LYS A 653 -21.14 8.01 12.13
CA LYS A 653 -20.84 8.70 13.39
C LYS A 653 -21.98 9.67 13.72
N PRO A 654 -22.20 9.98 15.00
CA PRO A 654 -23.10 11.06 15.38
C PRO A 654 -22.75 12.36 14.63
N LEU A 655 -23.77 13.03 14.08
CA LEU A 655 -23.61 14.39 13.51
C LEU A 655 -23.73 15.49 14.57
N GLY A 656 -24.35 15.16 15.70
CA GLY A 656 -24.58 16.06 16.81
C GLY A 656 -23.43 16.13 17.81
N ASP A 657 -23.67 16.90 18.85
CA ASP A 657 -22.72 17.18 19.92
C ASP A 657 -23.02 16.33 21.17
N ASP A 658 -22.24 16.52 22.23
CA ASP A 658 -22.39 15.82 23.52
C ASP A 658 -22.46 14.29 23.36
N VAL A 659 -21.53 13.68 22.62
CA VAL A 659 -21.49 12.23 22.45
C VAL A 659 -20.98 11.56 23.72
N ILE A 660 -21.76 10.65 24.31
CA ILE A 660 -21.37 9.82 25.46
C ILE A 660 -21.36 8.34 25.07
N ALA A 661 -20.29 7.64 25.46
CA ALA A 661 -20.20 6.19 25.34
C ALA A 661 -20.72 5.51 26.61
N PHE A 662 -21.49 4.44 26.46
CA PHE A 662 -21.88 3.57 27.57
C PHE A 662 -20.81 2.50 27.80
N PRO A 663 -20.64 2.02 29.05
CA PRO A 663 -19.66 0.98 29.35
C PRO A 663 -19.85 -0.28 28.50
N GLY A 664 -18.76 -0.82 27.96
CA GLY A 664 -18.75 -2.09 27.22
C GLY A 664 -19.11 -3.29 28.10
N GLY A 665 -19.40 -4.45 27.50
CA GLY A 665 -19.75 -5.68 28.22
C GLY A 665 -21.25 -5.85 28.53
N ALA A 666 -21.62 -7.04 29.01
CA ALA A 666 -23.01 -7.45 29.22
C ALA A 666 -23.73 -6.60 30.29
N SER A 667 -25.04 -6.39 30.09
CA SER A 667 -25.90 -5.70 31.08
C SER A 667 -26.37 -6.62 32.21
N PHE A 668 -26.36 -7.94 31.99
CA PHE A 668 -26.81 -8.95 32.94
C PHE A 668 -25.80 -10.09 33.07
N ALA A 669 -25.76 -10.70 34.24
CA ALA A 669 -24.97 -11.91 34.49
C ALA A 669 -25.64 -12.78 35.56
N LEU A 670 -25.35 -14.08 35.52
CA LEU A 670 -25.74 -15.05 36.57
C LEU A 670 -24.55 -15.27 37.50
N LEU A 671 -24.63 -14.74 38.72
CA LEU A 671 -23.54 -14.85 39.69
C LEU A 671 -23.90 -15.83 40.81
N SER A 672 -22.89 -16.61 41.21
CA SER A 672 -22.98 -17.51 42.38
C SER A 672 -22.86 -16.74 43.70
N SER A 673 -22.14 -15.61 43.69
CA SER A 673 -21.93 -14.74 44.84
C SER A 673 -21.77 -13.27 44.38
N PRO A 674 -22.18 -12.28 45.20
CA PRO A 674 -21.83 -10.87 45.08
C PRO A 674 -20.37 -10.56 44.69
N ASP A 675 -19.41 -11.33 45.21
CA ASP A 675 -17.97 -11.09 45.05
C ASP A 675 -17.37 -11.77 43.81
N SER A 676 -18.19 -12.45 42.99
CA SER A 676 -17.76 -13.09 41.74
C SER A 676 -17.16 -12.05 40.78
N ASN A 677 -16.12 -12.44 40.05
CA ASN A 677 -15.49 -11.55 39.07
C ASN A 677 -16.44 -11.31 37.89
N TRP A 678 -17.15 -10.16 37.92
CA TRP A 678 -18.07 -9.74 36.87
C TRP A 678 -17.43 -9.80 35.48
N LEU A 679 -16.16 -9.39 35.32
CA LEU A 679 -15.50 -9.34 34.00
C LEU A 679 -15.15 -10.73 33.45
N ALA A 680 -14.84 -11.70 34.32
CA ALA A 680 -14.56 -13.07 33.88
C ALA A 680 -15.84 -13.86 33.54
N GLU A 681 -16.95 -13.60 34.24
CA GLU A 681 -18.24 -14.29 34.01
C GLU A 681 -19.14 -13.59 32.97
N SER A 682 -18.93 -12.30 32.66
CA SER A 682 -19.74 -11.53 31.68
C SER A 682 -19.21 -11.55 30.24
N ASN A 683 -18.03 -12.11 29.99
CA ASN A 683 -17.42 -12.19 28.65
C ASN A 683 -17.99 -13.31 27.76
N ALA A 684 -18.96 -14.10 28.24
CA ALA A 684 -19.70 -15.05 27.42
C ALA A 684 -20.83 -14.34 26.65
N THR A 685 -20.48 -13.59 25.60
CA THR A 685 -21.47 -13.06 24.64
C THR A 685 -22.31 -14.16 23.97
N SER A 686 -21.90 -15.42 24.07
CA SER A 686 -22.61 -16.61 23.58
C SER A 686 -24.01 -16.80 24.16
N ASP A 687 -24.28 -16.27 25.35
CA ASP A 687 -25.53 -16.56 26.09
C ASP A 687 -26.63 -15.53 25.79
N TYR A 688 -26.27 -14.42 25.14
CA TYR A 688 -27.22 -13.43 24.65
C TYR A 688 -27.74 -13.80 23.27
N ARG A 689 -29.05 -13.73 23.11
CA ARG A 689 -29.71 -13.92 21.81
C ARG A 689 -30.63 -12.75 21.50
N PHE A 690 -30.18 -11.88 20.60
CA PHE A 690 -31.02 -10.81 20.06
C PHE A 690 -32.20 -11.40 19.26
N ARG A 691 -33.42 -10.92 19.53
CA ARG A 691 -34.67 -11.38 18.89
C ARG A 691 -35.31 -10.32 17.99
N GLY A 692 -34.67 -9.17 17.81
CA GLY A 692 -35.19 -8.05 17.03
C GLY A 692 -35.79 -6.95 17.90
N TYR A 693 -36.73 -6.19 17.35
CA TYR A 693 -37.43 -5.12 18.06
C TYR A 693 -38.87 -4.99 17.57
N ARG A 694 -39.74 -4.45 18.42
CA ARG A 694 -41.11 -4.03 18.09
C ARG A 694 -41.18 -2.51 18.12
N ILE A 695 -41.85 -1.92 17.14
CA ILE A 695 -42.10 -0.47 17.07
C ILE A 695 -43.57 -0.24 17.44
N ASP A 696 -43.84 0.71 18.34
CA ASP A 696 -45.21 1.08 18.70
C ASP A 696 -45.79 2.16 17.76
N GLU A 697 -47.05 2.55 18.00
CA GLU A 697 -47.75 3.56 17.16
C GLU A 697 -47.04 4.92 17.15
N ALA A 698 -46.28 5.24 18.20
CA ALA A 698 -45.49 6.47 18.30
C ALA A 698 -44.11 6.34 17.63
N GLY A 699 -43.76 5.19 17.05
CA GLY A 699 -42.47 4.96 16.40
C GLY A 699 -41.33 4.57 17.35
N VAL A 700 -41.61 4.36 18.64
CA VAL A 700 -40.57 4.03 19.64
C VAL A 700 -40.24 2.54 19.60
N PRO A 701 -38.96 2.15 19.43
CA PRO A 701 -38.58 0.75 19.43
C PRO A 701 -38.45 0.19 20.86
N THR A 702 -38.88 -1.05 21.02
CA THR A 702 -38.59 -1.91 22.16
C THR A 702 -37.75 -3.08 21.66
N PHE A 703 -36.50 -3.16 22.10
CA PHE A 703 -35.56 -4.23 21.73
C PHE A 703 -35.88 -5.50 22.53
N LEU A 704 -35.83 -6.64 21.86
CA LEU A 704 -36.21 -7.92 22.40
C LEU A 704 -34.98 -8.82 22.38
N TYR A 705 -34.59 -9.37 23.52
CA TYR A 705 -33.50 -10.34 23.60
C TYR A 705 -33.73 -11.34 24.73
N GLU A 706 -32.99 -12.44 24.64
CA GLU A 706 -32.97 -13.48 25.65
C GLU A 706 -31.55 -13.61 26.21
N PHE A 707 -31.46 -13.88 27.51
CA PHE A 707 -30.21 -14.16 28.21
C PHE A 707 -30.46 -15.35 29.14
N ASP A 708 -29.76 -16.46 28.90
CA ASP A 708 -30.03 -17.75 29.55
C ASP A 708 -31.53 -18.10 29.52
N ARG A 709 -32.19 -18.11 30.68
CA ARG A 709 -33.62 -18.42 30.86
C ARG A 709 -34.53 -17.20 30.98
N PHE A 710 -34.02 -16.00 30.71
CA PHE A 710 -34.76 -14.75 30.84
C PHE A 710 -35.05 -14.12 29.48
N ARG A 711 -36.28 -13.67 29.30
CA ARG A 711 -36.66 -12.78 28.20
C ARG A 711 -36.68 -11.35 28.69
N ILE A 712 -36.10 -10.45 27.90
CA ILE A 712 -35.90 -9.06 28.25
C ILE A 712 -36.46 -8.17 27.12
N GLU A 713 -37.33 -7.24 27.51
CA GLU A 713 -37.76 -6.13 26.67
C GLU A 713 -37.08 -4.84 27.14
N ASP A 714 -36.36 -4.17 26.23
CA ASP A 714 -35.51 -3.02 26.52
C ASP A 714 -35.97 -1.81 25.70
N ARG A 715 -36.58 -0.85 26.38
CA ARG A 715 -37.17 0.33 25.77
C ARG A 715 -36.46 1.58 26.26
N VAL A 716 -36.01 2.43 25.34
CA VAL A 716 -35.32 3.68 25.66
C VAL A 716 -36.10 4.86 25.07
N THR A 717 -36.36 5.88 25.89
CA THR A 717 -37.10 7.09 25.48
C THR A 717 -36.42 8.37 25.98
N PRO A 718 -36.43 9.46 25.21
CA PRO A 718 -35.92 10.74 25.66
C PRO A 718 -36.88 11.42 26.65
N THR A 719 -36.37 12.38 27.42
CA THR A 719 -37.17 13.29 28.25
C THR A 719 -37.11 14.73 27.70
N ALA A 720 -38.03 15.58 28.16
CA ALA A 720 -38.02 17.01 27.84
C ALA A 720 -36.71 17.70 28.26
N ASP A 721 -36.09 17.23 29.34
CA ASP A 721 -34.81 17.73 29.87
C ASP A 721 -33.58 17.13 29.16
N LYS A 722 -33.79 16.53 27.98
CA LYS A 722 -32.75 15.91 27.14
C LYS A 722 -31.94 14.80 27.83
N GLN A 723 -32.63 13.98 28.62
CA GLN A 723 -32.10 12.75 29.26
C GLN A 723 -32.64 11.51 28.53
N LEU A 724 -32.12 10.33 28.87
CA LEU A 724 -32.65 9.05 28.38
C LEU A 724 -33.17 8.20 29.54
N ILE A 725 -34.40 7.73 29.44
CA ILE A 725 -34.96 6.73 30.34
C ILE A 725 -34.91 5.36 29.63
N ARG A 726 -34.21 4.40 30.24
CA ARG A 726 -34.16 2.99 29.81
C ARG A 726 -35.02 2.16 30.75
N ARG A 727 -36.04 1.51 30.21
CA ARG A 727 -36.94 0.61 30.92
C ARG A 727 -36.73 -0.82 30.44
N LEU A 728 -36.35 -1.69 31.37
CA LEU A 728 -36.08 -3.11 31.16
C LEU A 728 -37.19 -3.93 31.80
N GLN A 729 -37.94 -4.69 31.01
CA GLN A 729 -38.92 -5.66 31.51
C GLN A 729 -38.35 -7.07 31.37
N ILE A 730 -38.25 -7.79 32.48
CA ILE A 730 -37.52 -9.04 32.60
C ILE A 730 -38.48 -10.12 33.07
N ARG A 731 -38.51 -11.25 32.37
CA ARG A 731 -39.37 -12.40 32.72
C ARG A 731 -38.61 -13.70 32.58
N GLU A 732 -38.65 -14.54 33.61
CA GLU A 732 -38.18 -15.92 33.52
C GLU A 732 -39.13 -16.75 32.64
N ILE A 733 -38.58 -17.43 31.63
CA ILE A 733 -39.35 -18.19 30.64
C ILE A 733 -39.11 -19.71 30.71
N ALA A 734 -38.14 -20.15 31.50
CA ALA A 734 -37.85 -21.56 31.72
C ALA A 734 -37.33 -21.79 33.15
N THR A 735 -37.73 -22.90 33.77
CA THR A 735 -37.21 -23.33 35.08
C THR A 735 -35.83 -23.94 34.92
N SER A 736 -34.87 -23.55 35.76
CA SER A 736 -33.52 -24.10 35.78
C SER A 736 -33.15 -24.69 37.15
N GLN A 737 -32.28 -25.71 37.17
CA GLN A 737 -31.67 -26.20 38.41
C GLN A 737 -30.46 -25.36 38.84
N ASP A 738 -30.04 -24.39 38.03
CA ASP A 738 -28.99 -23.44 38.36
C ASP A 738 -29.44 -22.46 39.45
N LYS A 739 -28.74 -22.47 40.59
CA LYS A 739 -29.03 -21.64 41.76
C LYS A 739 -28.43 -20.24 41.69
N ARG A 740 -27.67 -19.90 40.64
CA ARG A 740 -27.11 -18.55 40.44
C ARG A 740 -28.23 -17.51 40.29
N ARG A 741 -28.04 -16.33 40.89
CA ARG A 741 -29.00 -15.21 40.86
C ARG A 741 -28.70 -14.30 39.67
N LEU A 742 -29.74 -13.72 39.06
CA LEU A 742 -29.61 -12.74 38.00
C LEU A 742 -29.23 -11.38 38.59
N TRP A 743 -28.22 -10.74 38.00
CA TRP A 743 -27.75 -9.40 38.37
C TRP A 743 -27.81 -8.47 37.18
N PHE A 744 -28.21 -7.23 37.40
CA PHE A 744 -28.18 -6.15 36.44
C PHE A 744 -27.05 -5.17 36.78
N ARG A 745 -26.26 -4.80 35.77
CA ARG A 745 -25.25 -3.75 35.89
C ARG A 745 -25.85 -2.40 35.49
N ALA A 746 -26.12 -1.58 36.49
CA ALA A 746 -26.71 -0.26 36.30
C ALA A 746 -25.71 0.79 35.80
N HIS A 747 -24.46 0.72 36.27
CA HIS A 747 -23.37 1.62 35.86
C HIS A 747 -21.99 0.98 36.03
N MET A 748 -20.97 1.53 35.35
CA MET A 748 -19.58 1.08 35.44
C MET A 748 -18.61 2.21 35.03
N GLY A 749 -17.44 2.25 35.65
CA GLY A 749 -16.35 3.18 35.32
C GLY A 749 -15.10 2.87 36.13
N ASN A 750 -13.98 3.54 35.87
CA ASN A 750 -12.79 3.41 36.70
C ASN A 750 -13.09 3.86 38.14
N GLU A 751 -13.88 4.91 38.28
CA GLU A 751 -14.38 5.40 39.57
C GLU A 751 -15.87 5.71 39.47
N LEU A 752 -16.68 5.16 40.37
CA LEU A 752 -18.09 5.51 40.51
C LEU A 752 -18.29 6.42 41.72
N ARG A 753 -18.66 7.67 41.47
CA ARG A 753 -18.92 8.69 42.49
C ARG A 753 -20.41 8.67 42.88
N PRO A 754 -20.76 8.44 44.15
CA PRO A 754 -22.15 8.49 44.59
C PRO A 754 -22.64 9.95 44.59
N LEU A 755 -23.80 10.19 43.95
CA LEU A 755 -24.52 11.47 44.03
C LEU A 755 -25.66 11.38 45.04
N THR A 756 -26.37 10.25 45.04
CA THR A 756 -27.39 9.88 46.02
C THR A 756 -27.31 8.38 46.29
N ARG A 757 -28.19 7.82 47.14
CA ARG A 757 -28.29 6.37 47.34
C ARG A 757 -28.72 5.60 46.08
N SER A 758 -29.31 6.28 45.11
CA SER A 758 -29.84 5.69 43.88
C SER A 758 -29.20 6.29 42.62
N SER A 759 -28.09 7.03 42.75
CA SER A 759 -27.47 7.73 41.62
C SER A 759 -25.95 7.72 41.73
N TYR A 760 -25.30 7.31 40.66
CA TYR A 760 -23.84 7.27 40.53
C TYR A 760 -23.39 7.94 39.24
N SER A 761 -22.25 8.63 39.29
CA SER A 761 -21.59 9.25 38.14
C SER A 761 -20.20 8.63 37.91
N SER A 762 -19.79 8.50 36.65
CA SER A 762 -18.46 8.03 36.25
C SER A 762 -17.57 9.18 35.81
N GLU A 763 -16.28 8.91 35.65
CA GLU A 763 -15.28 9.86 35.14
C GLU A 763 -15.57 10.37 33.72
N SER A 764 -16.38 9.65 32.94
CA SER A 764 -16.84 10.07 31.61
C SER A 764 -17.93 11.15 31.63
N GLY A 765 -18.46 11.51 32.81
CA GLY A 765 -19.59 12.42 32.96
C GLY A 765 -20.97 11.75 32.92
N LEU A 766 -21.04 10.46 32.56
CA LEU A 766 -22.30 9.70 32.55
C LEU A 766 -22.80 9.47 33.98
N THR A 767 -24.04 9.85 34.23
CA THR A 767 -24.77 9.64 35.47
C THR A 767 -25.91 8.66 35.22
N ALA A 768 -25.99 7.60 36.03
CA ALA A 768 -27.09 6.64 36.02
C ALA A 768 -27.87 6.75 37.33
N THR A 769 -29.20 6.88 37.24
CA THR A 769 -30.09 6.97 38.40
C THR A 769 -31.16 5.90 38.31
N LEU A 770 -31.28 5.05 39.34
CA LEU A 770 -32.34 4.06 39.48
C LEU A 770 -33.47 4.58 40.35
N SER A 771 -34.64 3.96 40.26
CA SER A 771 -35.69 4.12 41.27
C SER A 771 -35.23 3.57 42.63
N GLU A 772 -35.70 4.17 43.72
CA GLU A 772 -35.18 3.84 45.07
C GLU A 772 -35.42 2.39 45.47
N ASP A 773 -36.54 1.80 45.05
CA ASP A 773 -36.91 0.40 45.28
C ASP A 773 -35.92 -0.57 44.61
N VAL A 774 -35.47 -0.26 43.39
CA VAL A 774 -34.48 -1.07 42.67
C VAL A 774 -33.08 -0.83 43.26
N ALA A 775 -32.75 0.39 43.67
CA ALA A 775 -31.43 0.72 44.22
C ALA A 775 -31.15 0.09 45.60
N GLN A 776 -32.16 -0.18 46.42
CA GLN A 776 -32.02 -0.65 47.82
C GLN A 776 -31.24 -1.97 47.98
N GLY A 777 -31.15 -2.80 46.94
CA GLY A 777 -30.36 -4.04 46.93
C GLY A 777 -29.00 -3.94 46.24
N GLY A 778 -28.63 -2.76 45.74
CA GLY A 778 -27.45 -2.56 44.90
C GLY A 778 -26.13 -2.55 45.70
N MET A 779 -25.05 -2.99 45.03
CA MET A 779 -23.69 -2.96 45.58
C MET A 779 -22.70 -2.42 44.55
N ILE A 780 -21.57 -1.89 45.02
CA ILE A 780 -20.44 -1.53 44.17
C ILE A 780 -19.39 -2.63 44.27
N LEU A 781 -19.13 -3.32 43.16
CA LEU A 781 -18.04 -4.27 43.05
C LEU A 781 -16.82 -3.56 42.42
N ARG A 782 -15.64 -3.73 43.02
CA ARG A 782 -14.38 -3.23 42.46
C ARG A 782 -13.53 -4.40 41.99
N SER A 783 -13.18 -4.43 40.70
CA SER A 783 -12.36 -5.48 40.12
C SER A 783 -10.88 -5.34 40.53
N SER A 784 -10.12 -6.42 40.39
CA SER A 784 -8.65 -6.44 40.57
C SER A 784 -7.90 -5.53 39.60
N GLU A 785 -8.54 -5.14 38.49
CA GLU A 785 -8.00 -4.25 37.46
C GLU A 785 -8.38 -2.77 37.69
N GLY A 786 -9.06 -2.45 38.80
CA GLY A 786 -9.36 -1.08 39.20
C GLY A 786 -10.67 -0.50 38.65
N VAL A 787 -11.54 -1.31 38.03
CA VAL A 787 -12.87 -0.88 37.53
C VAL A 787 -13.94 -1.09 38.59
N SER A 788 -14.83 -0.13 38.76
CA SER A 788 -15.99 -0.19 39.65
C SER A 788 -17.28 -0.43 38.87
N ALA A 789 -18.11 -1.37 39.31
CA ALA A 789 -19.41 -1.71 38.71
C ALA A 789 -20.52 -1.62 39.76
N TRP A 790 -21.62 -0.93 39.43
CA TRP A 790 -22.82 -0.88 40.25
C TRP A 790 -23.77 -1.99 39.83
N LEU A 791 -23.88 -3.01 40.68
CA LEU A 791 -24.63 -4.24 40.44
C LEU A 791 -25.88 -4.25 41.32
N VAL A 792 -27.01 -4.62 40.73
CA VAL A 792 -28.31 -4.71 41.41
C VAL A 792 -28.90 -6.10 41.20
N PRO A 793 -29.37 -6.78 42.25
CA PRO A 793 -29.97 -8.10 42.11
C PRO A 793 -31.36 -7.98 41.46
N VAL A 794 -31.73 -8.97 40.63
CA VAL A 794 -33.01 -9.01 39.91
C VAL A 794 -33.82 -10.24 40.33
N ASP A 795 -35.03 -10.01 40.85
CA ASP A 795 -35.96 -11.09 41.26
C ASP A 795 -37.03 -11.35 40.18
N ALA A 796 -36.65 -12.08 39.14
CA ALA A 796 -37.40 -12.22 37.87
C ALA A 796 -38.58 -13.23 37.86
N GLY A 797 -39.14 -13.59 39.02
CA GLY A 797 -40.05 -14.73 39.18
C GLY A 797 -41.43 -14.65 38.50
N SER A 798 -41.99 -13.45 38.27
CA SER A 798 -43.30 -13.30 37.59
C SER A 798 -43.31 -12.21 36.51
N ALA A 799 -42.64 -11.08 36.75
CA ALA A 799 -42.09 -10.12 35.80
C ALA A 799 -41.48 -8.96 36.61
N THR A 800 -40.27 -8.52 36.30
CA THR A 800 -39.59 -7.40 36.98
C THR A 800 -39.39 -6.25 36.02
N THR A 801 -39.62 -5.02 36.46
CA THR A 801 -39.30 -3.82 35.68
C THR A 801 -38.16 -3.07 36.37
N ILE A 802 -37.12 -2.73 35.62
CA ILE A 802 -36.04 -1.85 36.05
C ILE A 802 -36.08 -0.60 35.20
N GLU A 803 -36.04 0.57 35.82
CA GLU A 803 -35.96 1.85 35.13
C GLU A 803 -34.67 2.57 35.51
N VAL A 804 -33.94 3.03 34.50
CA VAL A 804 -32.68 3.76 34.65
C VAL A 804 -32.79 5.08 33.90
N ASN A 805 -32.55 6.19 34.59
CA ASN A 805 -32.42 7.50 33.99
C ASN A 805 -30.93 7.84 33.78
N TYR A 806 -30.56 8.15 32.54
CA TYR A 806 -29.22 8.52 32.12
C TYR A 806 -29.12 10.01 31.79
N ARG A 807 -28.13 10.67 32.40
CA ARG A 807 -27.77 12.08 32.16
C ARG A 807 -26.27 12.19 31.90
N TRP A 808 -25.87 13.01 30.93
CA TRP A 808 -24.48 13.31 30.62
C TRP A 808 -24.31 14.75 30.15
#